data_AF-A0AAE7J220-F1
#
_entry.id   AF-A0AAE7J220-F1
#
_cell.length_a   1.000
_cell.length_b   1.000
_cell.length_c   1.000
_cell.angle_alpha   90.00
_cell.angle_beta   90.00
_cell.angle_gamma   90.00
#
_symmetry.space_group_name_H-M   'P 1'
#
loop_
_entity.id
_entity.type
_entity.pdbx_description
1 polymer ?
#
loop_
_entity_poly.entity_id
_entity_poly.type
_entity_poly.pdbx_seq_one_letter_code
_entity_poly.pdbx_strand_id
1 'polypeptide(L)'
;MSAAVWLPLLVLIWPLWLQRRPEQQSPLWARRSLILLINLLTLRYLVWRVSDSLNLSSTLSTALSLVLLLAEGWLLLTGLIPLWLAWRPFPDRRHEADARWRQWQQSSWRPSVDILVPTRGEPLAVLERSLVGCCAQTYPRTTVWVLDDSGRPEVRQLASSLGCRYLHRPERHGAKAGNLNHGLRHSHGELVAVFDADFIPQRHFLERCIGFLQEPDVALVQTPQTFINADPVMRNLRMEHWLLSDEESFYRWIEPVRDGWGAVVCAGTAFLVRREALNSVGGFVEQAISEDFVTGIALRRQGWRLRYLQEKLSAGLAAESMADFVRQRQRWAAGTLQSLRMKEGPLGGTGLPAGQRLAYLEGVVHWFNNLPRLVLLLMPLSYGLLGVVPIRLTAEAAVALLLPLWATLLLSLGWLNRGSRAAFLSELTGWVLTVPLTITVISQLWGRLGGFRVTPKHQRRDRGSWSLPLVAPLLLLILLNGFNLVGLLVPTTPLLGLALQGQPVGLVWALLNLLSLLVALRACWDPAATDPAPWQAMDWEARLEDAGGHSHPCRITAISERGVELTVTEPPPPLVSSTCLHWSPDVPPLSVTLCAQERGRLALDWGELSNHQRHALLRWLFTRPGCWVDRQAKGEWRALLALIARIPPPWRGPGPFARSLIPQTVKPTAMFGSR
;
A
#
# COMPACT_ATOMS: atom_id res chain seq x y z
N MET A 1 31.69 25.22 19.14
CA MET A 1 31.04 24.00 19.67
C MET A 1 32.10 23.11 20.29
N SER A 2 31.93 22.66 21.52
CA SER A 2 32.89 21.76 22.18
C SER A 2 32.78 20.32 21.66
N ALA A 3 33.81 19.50 21.86
CA ALA A 3 33.80 18.08 21.50
C ALA A 3 32.63 17.32 22.16
N ALA A 4 32.21 17.74 23.36
CA ALA A 4 31.11 17.14 24.11
C ALA A 4 29.75 17.21 23.39
N VAL A 5 29.54 18.21 22.51
CA VAL A 5 28.28 18.36 21.76
C VAL A 5 28.06 17.22 20.76
N TRP A 6 29.14 16.58 20.31
CA TRP A 6 29.09 15.48 19.33
C TRP A 6 28.94 14.10 19.98
N LEU A 7 29.23 13.96 21.28
CA LEU A 7 29.15 12.68 22.00
C LEU A 7 27.80 11.96 21.86
N PRO A 8 26.63 12.66 21.88
CA PRO A 8 25.34 12.00 21.68
C PRO A 8 25.21 11.25 20.34
N LEU A 9 26.00 11.59 19.31
CA LEU A 9 25.95 10.89 18.02
C LEU A 9 26.54 9.47 18.07
N LEU A 10 27.28 9.11 19.12
CA LEU A 10 27.76 7.74 19.30
C LEU A 10 26.61 6.72 19.38
N VAL A 11 25.39 7.15 19.77
CA VAL A 11 24.20 6.29 19.76
C VAL A 11 23.85 5.77 18.36
N LEU A 12 24.28 6.46 17.30
CA LEU A 12 24.01 6.08 15.90
C LEU A 12 24.79 4.82 15.47
N ILE A 13 25.85 4.45 16.20
CA ILE A 13 26.57 3.18 15.97
C ILE A 13 25.60 2.00 16.10
N TRP A 14 24.63 2.07 17.01
CA TRP A 14 23.68 0.98 17.26
C TRP A 14 22.75 0.67 16.08
N PRO A 15 21.93 1.61 15.57
CA PRO A 15 21.09 1.33 14.40
C PRO A 15 21.93 0.95 13.16
N LEU A 16 23.12 1.53 12.97
CA LEU A 16 24.03 1.13 11.88
C LEU A 16 24.53 -0.32 12.03
N TRP A 17 24.84 -0.74 13.25
CA TRP A 17 25.24 -2.12 13.52
C TRP A 17 24.10 -3.11 13.29
N LEU A 18 22.87 -2.76 13.69
CA LEU A 18 21.69 -3.59 13.49
C LEU A 18 21.39 -3.85 12.02
N GLN A 19 21.63 -2.88 11.14
CA GLN A 19 21.41 -3.04 9.69
C GLN A 19 22.26 -4.16 9.04
N ARG A 20 23.29 -4.68 9.72
CA ARG A 20 24.12 -5.80 9.22
C ARG A 20 23.36 -7.12 9.13
N ARG A 21 22.25 -7.28 9.85
CA ARG A 21 21.39 -8.47 9.81
C ARG A 21 19.92 -8.04 9.69
N PRO A 22 19.11 -8.70 8.85
CA PRO A 22 17.68 -8.42 8.78
C PRO A 22 17.00 -8.54 10.15
N GLU A 23 15.96 -7.72 10.39
CA GLU A 23 15.20 -7.72 11.64
C GLU A 23 14.63 -9.11 11.95
N GLN A 24 14.15 -9.81 10.93
CA GLN A 24 13.54 -11.15 11.07
C GLN A 24 14.52 -12.21 11.56
N GLN A 25 15.81 -12.01 11.31
CA GLN A 25 16.88 -12.93 11.71
C GLN A 25 17.58 -12.47 12.99
N SER A 26 17.20 -11.30 13.51
CA SER A 26 17.80 -10.71 14.69
C SER A 26 17.08 -11.19 15.95
N PRO A 27 17.80 -11.38 17.07
CA PRO A 27 17.17 -11.75 18.33
C PRO A 27 16.26 -10.62 18.83
N LEU A 28 15.19 -10.98 19.54
CA LEU A 28 14.17 -10.02 20.00
C LEU A 28 14.73 -8.86 20.84
N TRP A 29 15.79 -9.10 21.62
CA TRP A 29 16.44 -8.06 22.43
C TRP A 29 17.01 -6.93 21.56
N ALA A 30 17.43 -7.21 20.32
CA ALA A 30 17.99 -6.23 19.40
C ALA A 30 16.94 -5.21 18.96
N ARG A 31 15.73 -5.68 18.64
CA ARG A 31 14.58 -4.82 18.36
C ARG A 31 14.18 -4.01 19.60
N ARG A 32 14.11 -4.66 20.76
CA ARG A 32 13.75 -4.01 22.03
C ARG A 32 14.74 -2.92 22.42
N SER A 33 16.04 -3.16 22.31
CA SER A 33 17.05 -2.14 22.63
C SER A 33 16.96 -0.94 21.70
N LEU A 34 16.65 -1.14 20.41
CA LEU A 34 16.40 -0.04 19.48
C LEU A 34 15.16 0.76 19.84
N ILE A 35 14.06 0.07 20.20
CA ILE A 35 12.83 0.72 20.67
C ILE A 35 13.12 1.54 21.94
N LEU A 36 13.86 0.99 22.91
CA LEU A 36 14.26 1.72 24.12
C LEU A 36 15.07 2.97 23.78
N LEU A 37 16.05 2.85 22.89
CA LEU A 37 16.86 4.00 22.45
C LEU A 37 15.98 5.10 21.84
N ILE A 38 15.05 4.74 20.94
CA ILE A 38 14.11 5.69 20.34
C ILE A 38 13.25 6.36 21.42
N ASN A 39 12.70 5.59 22.37
CA ASN A 39 11.89 6.14 23.46
C ASN A 39 12.69 7.13 24.34
N LEU A 40 13.92 6.79 24.71
CA LEU A 40 14.78 7.65 25.53
C LEU A 40 15.16 8.94 24.80
N LEU A 41 15.50 8.86 23.51
CA LEU A 41 15.81 10.03 22.68
C LEU A 41 14.57 10.92 22.49
N THR A 42 13.40 10.33 22.26
CA THR A 42 12.13 11.07 22.15
C THR A 42 11.80 11.77 23.47
N LEU A 43 11.91 11.08 24.61
CA LEU A 43 11.67 11.69 25.92
C LEU A 43 12.63 12.85 26.17
N ARG A 44 13.93 12.64 25.93
CA ARG A 44 14.96 13.69 26.06
C ARG A 44 14.64 14.91 25.20
N TYR A 45 14.21 14.70 23.95
CA TYR A 45 13.80 15.77 23.06
C TYR A 45 12.54 16.49 23.58
N LEU A 46 11.52 15.76 24.02
CA LEU A 46 10.28 16.37 24.53
C LEU A 46 10.49 17.16 25.82
N VAL A 47 11.35 16.69 26.73
CA VAL A 47 11.75 17.44 27.93
C VAL A 47 12.36 18.78 27.51
N TRP A 48 13.34 18.77 26.61
CA TRP A 48 13.93 20.00 26.06
C TRP A 48 12.91 20.88 25.33
N ARG A 49 11.94 20.27 24.62
CA ARG A 49 10.89 21.01 23.94
C ARG A 49 10.06 21.85 24.89
N VAL A 50 9.80 21.36 26.09
CA VAL A 50 9.03 22.05 27.12
C VAL A 50 9.89 22.99 27.97
N SER A 51 11.14 22.63 28.29
CA SER A 51 11.98 23.42 29.20
C SER A 51 12.65 24.62 28.55
N ASP A 52 13.30 24.45 27.39
CA ASP A 52 14.30 25.41 26.92
C ASP A 52 13.95 26.07 25.58
N SER A 53 13.12 25.42 24.77
CA SER A 53 12.95 25.80 23.35
C SER A 53 11.65 26.54 23.02
N LEU A 54 10.75 26.72 23.99
CA LEU A 54 9.53 27.51 23.79
C LEU A 54 9.88 28.99 23.60
N ASN A 55 9.26 29.64 22.59
CA ASN A 55 9.36 31.08 22.47
C ASN A 55 8.17 31.76 23.13
N LEU A 56 8.39 32.31 24.32
CA LEU A 56 7.36 32.95 25.15
C LEU A 56 7.45 34.50 25.14
N SER A 57 8.11 35.10 24.13
CA SER A 57 8.40 36.53 24.12
C SER A 57 7.19 37.42 23.81
N SER A 58 6.18 36.88 23.13
CA SER A 58 4.93 37.57 22.78
C SER A 58 3.76 36.60 22.69
N THR A 59 2.52 37.08 22.82
CA THR A 59 1.31 36.24 22.73
C THR A 59 1.26 35.38 21.47
N LEU A 60 1.59 35.96 20.31
CA LEU A 60 1.61 35.24 19.04
C LEU A 60 2.71 34.18 19.01
N SER A 61 3.92 34.50 19.46
CA SER A 61 5.03 33.54 19.53
C SER A 61 4.73 32.38 20.50
N THR A 62 4.10 32.68 21.64
CA THR A 62 3.66 31.69 22.61
C THR A 62 2.62 30.76 21.99
N ALA A 63 1.59 31.31 21.35
CA ALA A 63 0.54 30.51 20.71
C ALA A 63 1.12 29.57 19.63
N LEU A 64 1.97 30.09 18.74
CA LEU A 64 2.60 29.28 17.69
C LEU A 64 3.56 28.23 18.27
N SER A 65 4.32 28.58 19.31
CA SER A 65 5.22 27.64 20.01
C SER A 65 4.45 26.47 20.63
N LEU A 66 3.31 26.74 21.27
CA LEU A 66 2.46 25.72 21.88
C LEU A 66 1.78 24.85 20.82
N VAL A 67 1.27 25.44 19.74
CA VAL A 67 0.69 24.69 18.62
C VAL A 67 1.74 23.76 17.98
N LEU A 68 2.97 24.25 17.79
CA LEU A 68 4.08 23.44 17.30
C LEU A 68 4.40 22.28 18.27
N LEU A 69 4.53 22.56 19.57
CA LEU A 69 4.79 21.55 20.60
C LEU A 69 3.71 20.45 20.60
N LEU A 70 2.43 20.83 20.52
CA LEU A 70 1.32 19.88 20.48
C LEU A 70 1.35 19.02 19.22
N ALA A 71 1.66 19.61 18.06
CA ALA A 71 1.76 18.87 16.80
C ALA A 71 2.94 17.88 16.79
N GLU A 72 4.13 18.33 17.20
CA GLU A 72 5.33 17.49 17.31
C GLU A 72 5.13 16.39 18.37
N GLY A 73 4.64 16.76 19.55
CA GLY A 73 4.37 15.85 20.65
C GLY A 73 3.36 14.77 20.27
N TRP A 74 2.27 15.14 19.59
CA TRP A 74 1.30 14.17 19.09
C TRP A 74 1.96 13.16 18.14
N LEU A 75 2.69 13.61 17.12
CA LEU A 75 3.28 12.72 16.13
C LEU A 75 4.35 11.81 16.73
N LEU A 76 5.18 12.33 17.62
CA LEU A 76 6.19 11.54 18.33
C LEU A 76 5.53 10.50 19.22
N LEU A 77 4.60 10.89 20.09
CA LEU A 77 3.97 9.99 21.05
C LEU A 77 3.11 8.92 20.36
N THR A 78 2.34 9.29 19.34
CA THR A 78 1.55 8.33 18.57
C THR A 78 2.44 7.41 17.74
N GLY A 79 3.58 7.89 17.24
CA GLY A 79 4.60 7.07 16.58
C GLY A 79 5.27 6.03 17.49
N LEU A 80 5.25 6.23 18.81
CA LEU A 80 5.72 5.23 19.78
C LEU A 80 4.74 4.07 19.98
N ILE A 81 3.45 4.24 19.66
CA ILE A 81 2.44 3.18 19.84
C ILE A 81 2.75 1.91 19.02
N PRO A 82 2.98 1.97 17.69
CA PRO A 82 3.33 0.76 16.93
C PRO A 82 4.67 0.16 17.38
N LEU A 83 5.63 0.98 17.85
CA LEU A 83 6.89 0.47 18.42
C LEU A 83 6.65 -0.27 19.74
N TRP A 84 5.78 0.26 20.61
CA TRP A 84 5.37 -0.41 21.84
C TRP A 84 4.64 -1.72 21.54
N LEU A 85 3.75 -1.75 20.55
CA LEU A 85 3.10 -2.98 20.12
C LEU A 85 4.13 -4.00 19.61
N ALA A 86 5.16 -3.55 18.87
CA ALA A 86 6.27 -4.37 18.39
C ALA A 86 7.25 -4.82 19.50
N TRP A 87 7.10 -4.36 20.74
CA TRP A 87 7.88 -4.84 21.89
C TRP A 87 7.66 -6.33 22.15
N ARG A 88 6.44 -6.81 21.87
CA ARG A 88 6.03 -8.19 21.98
C ARG A 88 6.54 -9.00 20.77
N PRO A 89 6.95 -10.27 20.95
CA PRO A 89 7.16 -11.17 19.80
C PRO A 89 5.88 -11.27 18.98
N PHE A 90 6.01 -11.28 17.66
CA PHE A 90 4.90 -11.50 16.74
C PHE A 90 5.28 -12.56 15.70
N PRO A 91 4.33 -13.42 15.30
CA PRO A 91 4.62 -14.59 14.48
C PRO A 91 4.90 -14.21 13.02
N ASP A 92 5.77 -14.99 12.38
CA ASP A 92 5.86 -15.08 10.92
C ASP A 92 5.26 -16.43 10.49
N ARG A 93 4.03 -16.39 9.99
CA ARG A 93 3.25 -17.60 9.70
C ARG A 93 3.58 -18.25 8.36
N ARG A 94 4.52 -17.72 7.58
CA ARG A 94 4.92 -18.32 6.30
C ARG A 94 5.45 -19.75 6.49
N HIS A 95 6.33 -19.95 7.48
CA HIS A 95 6.84 -21.29 7.82
C HIS A 95 5.77 -22.17 8.49
N GLU A 96 4.87 -21.57 9.29
CA GLU A 96 3.76 -22.28 9.90
C GLU A 96 2.80 -22.83 8.83
N ALA A 97 2.56 -22.09 7.76
CA ALA A 97 1.65 -22.48 6.69
C ALA A 97 2.05 -23.81 6.02
N ASP A 98 3.34 -24.08 5.83
CA ASP A 98 3.81 -25.37 5.30
C ASP A 98 3.48 -26.53 6.24
N ALA A 99 3.69 -26.35 7.54
CA ALA A 99 3.37 -27.36 8.55
C ALA A 99 1.86 -27.60 8.64
N ARG A 100 1.05 -26.52 8.65
CA ARG A 100 -0.41 -26.58 8.67
C ARG A 100 -0.98 -27.23 7.42
N TRP A 101 -0.42 -26.92 6.26
CA TRP A 101 -0.81 -27.54 5.01
C TRP A 101 -0.55 -29.06 5.04
N ARG A 102 0.63 -29.50 5.49
CA ARG A 102 0.94 -30.94 5.63
C ARG A 102 0.01 -31.63 6.64
N GLN A 103 -0.23 -31.01 7.79
CA GLN A 103 -1.16 -31.53 8.81
C GLN A 103 -2.58 -31.67 8.26
N TRP A 104 -3.03 -30.69 7.49
CA TRP A 104 -4.33 -30.74 6.83
C TRP A 104 -4.43 -31.85 5.79
N GLN A 105 -3.40 -32.02 4.95
CA GLN A 105 -3.34 -33.10 3.96
C GLN A 105 -3.51 -34.48 4.61
N GLN A 106 -2.93 -34.69 5.79
CA GLN A 106 -3.05 -35.93 6.58
C GLN A 106 -4.40 -36.08 7.29
N SER A 107 -5.17 -35.01 7.43
CA SER A 107 -6.51 -35.06 8.05
C SER A 107 -7.58 -35.51 7.04
N SER A 108 -8.72 -35.99 7.53
CA SER A 108 -9.90 -36.29 6.72
C SER A 108 -10.79 -35.06 6.43
N TRP A 109 -10.54 -33.93 7.10
CA TRP A 109 -11.37 -32.74 6.95
C TRP A 109 -11.15 -32.08 5.57
N ARG A 110 -12.20 -32.06 4.76
CA ARG A 110 -12.21 -31.46 3.41
C ARG A 110 -13.43 -30.55 3.31
N PRO A 111 -13.41 -29.34 3.87
CA PRO A 111 -14.59 -28.48 3.93
C PRO A 111 -15.04 -28.04 2.54
N SER A 112 -16.34 -27.83 2.33
CA SER A 112 -16.81 -27.09 1.16
C SER A 112 -16.46 -25.59 1.28
N VAL A 113 -16.08 -24.96 0.17
CA VAL A 113 -15.70 -23.55 0.12
C VAL A 113 -16.54 -22.80 -0.91
N ASP A 114 -17.26 -21.77 -0.46
CA ASP A 114 -17.85 -20.78 -1.37
C ASP A 114 -16.88 -19.62 -1.56
N ILE A 115 -16.58 -19.28 -2.81
CA ILE A 115 -15.78 -18.10 -3.17
C ILE A 115 -16.75 -17.01 -3.60
N LEU A 116 -16.87 -15.93 -2.83
CA LEU A 116 -17.76 -14.81 -3.10
C LEU A 116 -16.99 -13.67 -3.77
N VAL A 117 -17.45 -13.26 -4.95
CA VAL A 117 -16.89 -12.15 -5.73
C VAL A 117 -17.97 -11.07 -5.92
N PRO A 118 -18.04 -10.05 -5.04
CA PRO A 118 -18.99 -8.95 -5.21
C PRO A 118 -18.54 -8.00 -6.33
N THR A 119 -19.49 -7.62 -7.20
CA THR A 119 -19.29 -6.62 -8.25
C THR A 119 -20.44 -5.63 -8.24
N ARG A 120 -20.16 -4.37 -8.56
CA ARG A 120 -21.17 -3.31 -8.71
C ARG A 120 -21.07 -2.59 -10.06
N GLY A 121 -19.89 -2.51 -10.66
CA GLY A 121 -19.73 -1.74 -11.90
C GLY A 121 -18.35 -1.84 -12.51
N GLU A 122 -17.53 -2.76 -12.01
CA GLU A 122 -16.21 -3.05 -12.51
C GLU A 122 -16.32 -3.49 -13.98
N PRO A 123 -15.38 -3.09 -14.86
CA PRO A 123 -15.38 -3.51 -16.26
C PRO A 123 -15.33 -5.03 -16.40
N LEU A 124 -15.95 -5.55 -17.45
CA LEU A 124 -16.05 -7.00 -17.68
C LEU A 124 -14.68 -7.67 -17.73
N ALA A 125 -13.69 -7.04 -18.38
CA ALA A 125 -12.32 -7.56 -18.45
C ALA A 125 -11.62 -7.66 -17.08
N VAL A 126 -11.93 -6.75 -16.15
CA VAL A 126 -11.39 -6.79 -14.78
C VAL A 126 -12.03 -7.94 -14.01
N LEU A 127 -13.36 -8.05 -14.08
CA LEU A 127 -14.09 -9.14 -13.43
C LEU A 127 -13.71 -10.51 -14.01
N GLU A 128 -13.53 -10.62 -15.31
CA GLU A 128 -13.10 -11.86 -15.93
C GLU A 128 -11.74 -12.32 -15.42
N ARG A 129 -10.79 -11.40 -15.28
CA ARG A 129 -9.46 -11.70 -14.72
C ARG A 129 -9.57 -12.31 -13.31
N SER A 130 -10.37 -11.71 -12.43
CA SER A 130 -10.57 -12.21 -11.06
C SER A 130 -11.31 -13.54 -11.05
N LEU A 131 -12.37 -13.70 -11.85
CA LEU A 131 -13.13 -14.94 -11.94
C LEU A 131 -12.30 -16.10 -12.50
N VAL A 132 -11.46 -15.87 -13.52
CA VAL A 132 -10.53 -16.89 -14.02
C VAL A 132 -9.56 -17.35 -12.93
N GLY A 133 -9.07 -16.43 -12.08
CA GLY A 133 -8.26 -16.80 -10.91
C GLY A 133 -9.03 -17.58 -9.84
N CYS A 134 -10.28 -17.20 -9.57
CA CYS A 134 -11.15 -17.90 -8.63
C CYS A 134 -11.51 -19.31 -9.11
N CYS A 135 -11.77 -19.50 -10.41
CA CYS A 135 -12.05 -20.81 -11.00
C CYS A 135 -10.79 -21.67 -11.16
N ALA A 136 -9.59 -21.07 -11.08
CA ALA A 136 -8.31 -21.79 -11.17
C ALA A 136 -7.84 -22.38 -9.84
N GLN A 137 -8.62 -22.31 -8.76
CA GLN A 137 -8.24 -22.93 -7.49
C GLN A 137 -8.06 -24.45 -7.65
N THR A 138 -6.96 -24.99 -7.12
CA THR A 138 -6.65 -26.42 -7.17
C THR A 138 -7.46 -27.24 -6.18
N TYR A 139 -8.10 -26.59 -5.20
CA TYR A 139 -8.98 -27.23 -4.24
C TYR A 139 -10.32 -27.62 -4.87
N PRO A 140 -10.73 -28.91 -4.83
CA PRO A 140 -11.84 -29.40 -5.67
C PRO A 140 -13.23 -29.07 -5.13
N ARG A 141 -13.41 -28.86 -3.82
CA ARG A 141 -14.74 -28.60 -3.21
C ARG A 141 -15.06 -27.11 -3.18
N THR A 142 -14.97 -26.45 -4.34
CA THR A 142 -15.16 -25.00 -4.48
C THR A 142 -16.42 -24.68 -5.27
N THR A 143 -17.06 -23.57 -4.93
CA THR A 143 -18.15 -22.98 -5.74
C THR A 143 -17.94 -21.47 -5.80
N VAL A 144 -17.79 -20.92 -7.02
CA VAL A 144 -17.59 -19.48 -7.23
C VAL A 144 -18.95 -18.81 -7.42
N TRP A 145 -19.21 -17.77 -6.63
CA TRP A 145 -20.41 -16.95 -6.66
C TRP A 145 -20.07 -15.53 -7.10
N VAL A 146 -20.67 -15.10 -8.21
CA VAL A 146 -20.64 -13.71 -8.68
C VAL A 146 -21.85 -12.99 -8.10
N LEU A 147 -21.59 -12.06 -7.18
CA LEU A 147 -22.64 -11.29 -6.50
C LEU A 147 -22.74 -9.91 -7.15
N ASP A 148 -23.62 -9.77 -8.13
CA ASP A 148 -23.73 -8.57 -8.95
C ASP A 148 -24.81 -7.62 -8.43
N ASP A 149 -24.37 -6.53 -7.82
CA ASP A 149 -25.24 -5.50 -7.26
C ASP A 149 -25.94 -4.67 -8.36
N SER A 150 -25.45 -4.72 -9.61
CA SER A 150 -26.00 -3.95 -10.73
C SER A 150 -26.93 -4.72 -11.65
N GLY A 151 -26.96 -6.05 -11.60
CA GLY A 151 -27.90 -6.87 -12.39
C GLY A 151 -27.58 -6.90 -13.89
N ARG A 152 -26.29 -6.83 -14.24
CA ARG A 152 -25.80 -6.69 -15.62
C ARG A 152 -25.89 -8.01 -16.41
N PRO A 153 -26.58 -8.05 -17.57
CA PRO A 153 -26.70 -9.26 -18.39
C PRO A 153 -25.36 -9.86 -18.83
N GLU A 154 -24.39 -9.01 -19.19
CA GLU A 154 -23.06 -9.43 -19.62
C GLU A 154 -22.26 -10.10 -18.49
N VAL A 155 -22.49 -9.70 -17.23
CA VAL A 155 -21.88 -10.35 -16.06
C VAL A 155 -22.49 -11.72 -15.83
N ARG A 156 -23.81 -11.87 -15.99
CA ARG A 156 -24.48 -13.16 -15.91
C ARG A 156 -23.98 -14.12 -16.98
N GLN A 157 -23.81 -13.64 -18.22
CA GLN A 157 -23.27 -14.43 -19.32
C GLN A 157 -21.83 -14.87 -19.05
N LEU A 158 -20.97 -13.96 -18.58
CA LEU A 158 -19.60 -14.28 -18.19
C LEU A 158 -19.56 -15.33 -17.08
N ALA A 159 -20.34 -15.14 -16.01
CA ALA A 159 -20.43 -16.10 -14.91
C ALA A 159 -20.84 -17.49 -15.42
N SER A 160 -21.87 -17.57 -16.28
CA SER A 160 -22.31 -18.83 -16.88
C SER A 160 -21.22 -19.49 -17.73
N SER A 161 -20.47 -18.72 -18.52
CA SER A 161 -19.40 -19.23 -19.39
C SER A 161 -18.22 -19.81 -18.60
N LEU A 162 -17.99 -19.33 -17.37
CA LEU A 162 -16.94 -19.79 -16.47
C LEU A 162 -17.42 -20.85 -15.47
N GLY A 163 -18.69 -21.24 -15.52
CA GLY A 163 -19.30 -22.19 -14.58
C GLY A 163 -19.56 -21.62 -13.19
N CYS A 164 -19.54 -20.29 -13.03
CA CYS A 164 -19.83 -19.62 -11.76
C CYS A 164 -21.34 -19.53 -11.50
N ARG A 165 -21.73 -19.52 -10.23
CA ARG A 165 -23.08 -19.16 -9.80
C ARG A 165 -23.24 -17.65 -9.88
N TYR A 166 -24.35 -17.18 -10.45
CA TYR A 166 -24.66 -15.75 -10.53
C TYR A 166 -25.80 -15.42 -9.57
N LEU A 167 -25.68 -14.33 -8.82
CA LEU A 167 -26.73 -13.81 -7.97
C LEU A 167 -26.82 -12.29 -8.12
N HIS A 168 -28.04 -11.81 -8.25
CA HIS A 168 -28.39 -10.40 -8.17
C HIS A 168 -29.47 -10.24 -7.10
N ARG A 169 -29.39 -9.16 -6.32
CA ARG A 169 -30.41 -8.83 -5.31
C ARG A 169 -31.29 -7.67 -5.79
N PRO A 170 -32.60 -7.71 -5.50
CA PRO A 170 -33.54 -6.69 -5.97
C PRO A 170 -33.32 -5.33 -5.31
N GLU A 171 -32.95 -5.31 -4.02
CA GLU A 171 -32.77 -4.10 -3.22
C GLU A 171 -31.31 -3.90 -2.79
N ARG A 172 -30.82 -2.67 -2.92
CA ARG A 172 -29.41 -2.31 -2.68
C ARG A 172 -29.22 -1.65 -1.30
N HIS A 173 -29.36 -2.44 -0.24
CA HIS A 173 -29.08 -2.01 1.14
C HIS A 173 -27.70 -2.49 1.63
N GLY A 174 -27.03 -1.74 2.50
CA GLY A 174 -25.77 -2.20 3.13
C GLY A 174 -24.56 -2.33 2.19
N ALA A 175 -24.60 -1.75 0.98
CA ALA A 175 -23.50 -1.77 0.00
C ALA A 175 -22.88 -3.18 -0.19
N LYS A 176 -21.54 -3.31 -0.13
CA LYS A 176 -20.82 -4.58 -0.28
C LYS A 176 -21.19 -5.59 0.82
N ALA A 177 -21.27 -5.15 2.07
CA ALA A 177 -21.65 -6.00 3.21
C ALA A 177 -23.01 -6.67 2.99
N GLY A 178 -24.02 -5.89 2.60
CA GLY A 178 -25.35 -6.43 2.32
C GLY A 178 -25.37 -7.35 1.11
N ASN A 179 -24.52 -7.10 0.11
CA ASN A 179 -24.41 -7.98 -1.06
C ASN A 179 -23.79 -9.34 -0.67
N LEU A 180 -22.73 -9.30 0.14
CA LEU A 180 -22.14 -10.50 0.73
C LEU A 180 -23.14 -11.25 1.61
N ASN A 181 -23.87 -10.57 2.50
CA ASN A 181 -24.90 -11.19 3.33
C ASN A 181 -26.04 -11.81 2.51
N HIS A 182 -26.44 -11.17 1.41
CA HIS A 182 -27.40 -11.74 0.47
C HIS A 182 -26.84 -13.02 -0.18
N GLY A 183 -25.57 -13.02 -0.59
CA GLY A 183 -24.87 -14.22 -1.06
C GLY A 183 -24.77 -15.32 -0.01
N LEU A 184 -24.48 -14.99 1.24
CA LEU A 184 -24.41 -15.95 2.35
C LEU A 184 -25.73 -16.69 2.57
N ARG A 185 -26.88 -16.04 2.35
CA ARG A 185 -28.21 -16.68 2.45
C ARG A 185 -28.47 -17.74 1.36
N HIS A 186 -27.77 -17.68 0.23
CA HIS A 186 -27.97 -18.58 -0.92
C HIS A 186 -26.85 -19.62 -1.09
N SER A 187 -25.83 -19.55 -0.25
CA SER A 187 -24.61 -20.36 -0.34
C SER A 187 -24.42 -21.15 0.95
N HIS A 188 -23.80 -22.32 0.89
CA HIS A 188 -23.83 -23.33 1.97
C HIS A 188 -22.46 -23.96 2.30
N GLY A 189 -21.37 -23.37 1.79
CA GLY A 189 -20.00 -23.76 2.06
C GLY A 189 -19.66 -23.64 3.55
N GLU A 190 -18.97 -24.63 4.11
CA GLU A 190 -18.46 -24.59 5.48
C GLU A 190 -17.50 -23.42 5.71
N LEU A 191 -16.73 -23.09 4.66
CA LEU A 191 -15.85 -21.93 4.59
C LEU A 191 -16.28 -20.99 3.46
N VAL A 192 -15.93 -19.71 3.63
CA VAL A 192 -16.22 -18.64 2.68
C VAL A 192 -14.93 -17.89 2.38
N ALA A 193 -14.53 -17.84 1.11
CA ALA A 193 -13.48 -16.95 0.64
C ALA A 193 -14.10 -15.70 0.03
N VAL A 194 -13.49 -14.54 0.22
CA VAL A 194 -13.97 -13.28 -0.38
C VAL A 194 -12.85 -12.62 -1.17
N PHE A 195 -13.12 -12.32 -2.43
CA PHE A 195 -12.25 -11.53 -3.29
C PHE A 195 -13.03 -10.39 -3.91
N ASP A 196 -12.51 -9.17 -3.83
CA ASP A 196 -13.02 -8.06 -4.62
C ASP A 196 -12.96 -8.36 -6.13
N ALA A 197 -13.85 -7.75 -6.90
CA ALA A 197 -13.94 -7.99 -8.35
C ALA A 197 -12.66 -7.71 -9.14
N ASP A 198 -11.68 -7.00 -8.56
CA ASP A 198 -10.37 -6.76 -9.16
C ASP A 198 -9.22 -7.58 -8.55
N PHE A 199 -9.48 -8.46 -7.56
CA PHE A 199 -8.49 -9.32 -6.91
C PHE A 199 -8.45 -10.72 -7.50
N ILE A 200 -7.23 -11.19 -7.80
CA ILE A 200 -7.00 -12.46 -8.48
C ILE A 200 -6.19 -13.36 -7.53
N PRO A 201 -6.77 -14.46 -7.03
CA PRO A 201 -6.03 -15.39 -6.20
C PRO A 201 -5.07 -16.25 -7.03
N GLN A 202 -3.95 -16.63 -6.41
CA GLN A 202 -3.10 -17.73 -6.88
C GLN A 202 -3.86 -19.05 -6.74
N ARG A 203 -3.55 -20.01 -7.62
CA ARG A 203 -4.27 -21.29 -7.73
C ARG A 203 -4.30 -22.13 -6.45
N HIS A 204 -3.40 -21.87 -5.52
CA HIS A 204 -3.24 -22.63 -4.28
C HIS A 204 -3.63 -21.82 -3.02
N PHE A 205 -4.34 -20.69 -3.19
CA PHE A 205 -4.72 -19.79 -2.10
C PHE A 205 -5.46 -20.53 -0.99
N LEU A 206 -6.45 -21.37 -1.35
CA LEU A 206 -7.29 -22.07 -0.39
C LEU A 206 -6.49 -23.09 0.41
N GLU A 207 -5.66 -23.89 -0.24
CA GLU A 207 -4.83 -24.91 0.42
C GLU A 207 -3.86 -24.32 1.43
N ARG A 208 -3.32 -23.12 1.17
CA ARG A 208 -2.47 -22.40 2.13
C ARG A 208 -3.23 -21.92 3.35
N CYS A 209 -4.52 -21.59 3.20
CA CYS A 209 -5.32 -21.01 4.28
C CYS A 209 -6.06 -22.07 5.12
N ILE A 210 -6.57 -23.15 4.50
CA ILE A 210 -7.43 -24.15 5.17
C ILE A 210 -6.74 -24.78 6.38
N GLY A 211 -5.43 -25.02 6.32
CA GLY A 211 -4.69 -25.63 7.42
C GLY A 211 -4.77 -24.86 8.74
N PHE A 212 -4.90 -23.54 8.71
CA PHE A 212 -5.08 -22.72 9.92
C PHE A 212 -6.48 -22.85 10.52
N LEU A 213 -7.49 -23.21 9.72
CA LEU A 213 -8.88 -23.39 10.14
C LEU A 213 -9.17 -24.79 10.68
N GLN A 214 -8.15 -25.67 10.76
CA GLN A 214 -8.26 -26.90 11.56
C GLN A 214 -8.37 -26.59 13.05
N GLU A 215 -7.83 -25.45 13.49
CA GLU A 215 -8.08 -24.93 14.83
C GLU A 215 -9.56 -24.46 14.91
N PRO A 216 -10.38 -25.07 15.78
CA PRO A 216 -11.82 -24.80 15.82
C PRO A 216 -12.14 -23.38 16.29
N ASP A 217 -11.25 -22.73 17.03
CA ASP A 217 -11.38 -21.35 17.52
C ASP A 217 -10.89 -20.29 16.51
N VAL A 218 -10.31 -20.69 15.38
CA VAL A 218 -9.93 -19.77 14.30
C VAL A 218 -11.13 -19.53 13.39
N ALA A 219 -11.55 -18.27 13.29
CA ALA A 219 -12.60 -17.84 12.40
C ALA A 219 -12.06 -17.48 11.02
N LEU A 220 -10.97 -16.72 10.93
CA LEU A 220 -10.56 -16.09 9.67
C LEU A 220 -9.04 -16.10 9.50
N VAL A 221 -8.61 -16.30 8.26
CA VAL A 221 -7.22 -16.17 7.80
C VAL A 221 -7.16 -15.05 6.76
N GLN A 222 -6.47 -13.96 7.09
CA GLN A 222 -6.21 -12.83 6.20
C GLN A 222 -4.86 -13.00 5.50
N THR A 223 -4.79 -12.71 4.20
CA THR A 223 -3.54 -12.64 3.43
C THR A 223 -3.24 -11.19 3.01
N PRO A 224 -2.00 -10.83 2.60
CA PRO A 224 -1.66 -9.49 2.12
C PRO A 224 -2.42 -9.12 0.86
N GLN A 225 -2.78 -7.85 0.73
CA GLN A 225 -3.17 -7.29 -0.56
C GLN A 225 -1.93 -6.83 -1.32
N THR A 226 -1.69 -7.45 -2.47
CA THR A 226 -0.65 -7.04 -3.43
C THR A 226 -1.32 -6.44 -4.66
N PHE A 227 -0.60 -5.67 -5.47
CA PHE A 227 -1.15 -5.04 -6.67
C PHE A 227 -0.34 -5.40 -7.92
N ILE A 228 -1.06 -5.63 -9.04
CA ILE A 228 -0.47 -6.00 -10.33
C ILE A 228 0.03 -4.78 -11.12
N ASN A 229 -0.41 -3.57 -10.76
CA ASN A 229 0.01 -2.29 -11.31
C ASN A 229 0.51 -1.34 -10.22
N ALA A 230 1.31 -0.36 -10.64
CA ALA A 230 1.79 0.70 -9.75
C ALA A 230 0.66 1.65 -9.36
N ASP A 231 0.66 2.09 -8.10
CA ASP A 231 -0.20 3.19 -7.68
C ASP A 231 0.20 4.51 -8.39
N PRO A 232 -0.69 5.52 -8.39
CA PRO A 232 -0.43 6.77 -9.10
C PRO A 232 0.81 7.52 -8.62
N VAL A 233 1.20 7.43 -7.34
CA VAL A 233 2.42 8.10 -6.85
C VAL A 233 3.64 7.48 -7.53
N MET A 234 3.75 6.15 -7.47
CA MET A 234 4.85 5.41 -8.10
C MET A 234 4.87 5.62 -9.62
N ARG A 235 3.73 5.44 -10.29
CA ARG A 235 3.62 5.52 -11.75
C ARG A 235 3.88 6.93 -12.27
N ASN A 236 3.24 7.94 -11.68
CA ASN A 236 3.32 9.30 -12.20
C ASN A 236 4.75 9.83 -12.02
N LEU A 237 5.45 9.43 -10.95
CA LEU A 237 6.87 9.75 -10.73
C LEU A 237 7.85 8.82 -11.47
N ARG A 238 7.37 7.76 -12.16
CA ARG A 238 8.19 6.71 -12.81
C ARG A 238 9.15 5.99 -11.85
N MET A 239 8.69 5.75 -10.63
CA MET A 239 9.46 5.25 -9.50
C MET A 239 9.19 3.78 -9.16
N GLU A 240 8.58 2.99 -10.05
CA GLU A 240 8.14 1.61 -9.82
C GLU A 240 9.27 0.66 -9.41
N HIS A 241 10.49 0.95 -9.87
CA HIS A 241 11.71 0.20 -9.55
C HIS A 241 12.37 0.63 -8.22
N TRP A 242 11.96 1.77 -7.67
CA TRP A 242 12.60 2.42 -6.51
C TRP A 242 11.72 2.42 -5.28
N LEU A 243 10.40 2.57 -5.48
CA LEU A 243 9.39 2.64 -4.44
C LEU A 243 8.58 1.35 -4.39
N LEU A 244 7.96 1.16 -3.23
CA LEU A 244 6.96 0.16 -2.96
C LEU A 244 5.65 0.86 -2.66
N SER A 245 4.54 0.16 -2.87
CA SER A 245 3.22 0.69 -2.53
C SER A 245 3.13 0.91 -1.02
N ASP A 246 2.38 1.92 -0.62
CA ASP A 246 2.23 2.31 0.79
C ASP A 246 1.71 1.11 1.64
N GLU A 247 0.86 0.26 1.09
CA GLU A 247 0.31 -0.95 1.73
C GLU A 247 1.38 -1.96 2.15
N GLU A 248 2.59 -1.95 1.57
CA GLU A 248 3.65 -2.90 1.91
C GLU A 248 4.11 -2.77 3.37
N SER A 249 4.11 -1.58 3.98
CA SER A 249 4.42 -1.48 5.42
C SER A 249 3.31 -2.03 6.30
N PHE A 250 2.06 -1.87 5.87
CA PHE A 250 0.92 -2.38 6.61
C PHE A 250 1.04 -3.90 6.69
N TYR A 251 1.12 -4.55 5.54
CA TYR A 251 1.16 -6.01 5.48
C TYR A 251 2.48 -6.63 5.94
N ARG A 252 3.61 -5.92 5.86
CA ARG A 252 4.90 -6.51 6.27
C ARG A 252 5.32 -6.26 7.69
N TRP A 253 4.73 -5.26 8.35
CA TRP A 253 5.13 -4.87 9.69
C TRP A 253 3.95 -4.63 10.62
N ILE A 254 3.01 -3.73 10.27
CA ILE A 254 1.89 -3.37 11.15
C ILE A 254 0.98 -4.57 11.42
N GLU A 255 0.58 -5.28 10.38
CA GLU A 255 -0.36 -6.40 10.48
C GLU A 255 0.25 -7.61 11.22
N PRO A 256 1.51 -8.03 10.97
CA PRO A 256 2.20 -8.98 11.83
C PRO A 256 2.27 -8.54 13.30
N VAL A 257 2.62 -7.27 13.56
CA VAL A 257 2.65 -6.73 14.93
C VAL A 257 1.28 -6.86 15.60
N ARG A 258 0.18 -6.57 14.88
CA ARG A 258 -1.19 -6.74 15.35
C ARG A 258 -1.58 -8.21 15.56
N ASP A 259 -1.15 -9.14 14.71
CA ASP A 259 -1.32 -10.58 14.93
C ASP A 259 -0.65 -11.04 16.23
N GLY A 260 0.51 -10.48 16.58
CA GLY A 260 1.16 -10.69 17.89
C GLY A 260 0.28 -10.34 19.10
N TRP A 261 -0.70 -9.45 18.91
CA TRP A 261 -1.71 -9.10 19.91
C TRP A 261 -3.05 -9.83 19.72
N GLY A 262 -3.22 -10.59 18.63
CA GLY A 262 -4.50 -11.18 18.24
C GLY A 262 -5.51 -10.14 17.77
N ALA A 263 -5.03 -9.06 17.15
CA ALA A 263 -5.81 -7.93 16.66
C ALA A 263 -5.70 -7.77 15.12
N VAL A 264 -5.66 -8.90 14.41
CA VAL A 264 -5.65 -8.95 12.93
C VAL A 264 -6.85 -8.17 12.39
N VAL A 265 -6.61 -7.40 11.34
CA VAL A 265 -7.59 -6.66 10.56
C VAL A 265 -8.03 -7.50 9.38
N CYS A 266 -9.33 -7.75 9.29
CA CYS A 266 -9.93 -8.18 8.03
C CYS A 266 -9.95 -6.98 7.08
N ALA A 267 -9.27 -7.10 5.95
CA ALA A 267 -9.07 -6.01 4.99
C ALA A 267 -10.03 -6.08 3.79
N GLY A 268 -11.11 -6.89 3.91
CA GLY A 268 -12.24 -6.88 2.98
C GLY A 268 -12.07 -7.73 1.72
N THR A 269 -10.88 -8.23 1.45
CA THR A 269 -10.59 -9.14 0.34
C THR A 269 -9.42 -10.05 0.71
N ALA A 270 -9.23 -11.12 -0.05
CA ALA A 270 -8.13 -12.06 0.10
C ALA A 270 -8.07 -12.71 1.49
N PHE A 271 -9.23 -13.11 2.01
CA PHE A 271 -9.36 -13.86 3.25
C PHE A 271 -10.24 -15.09 3.09
N LEU A 272 -10.04 -16.07 3.96
CA LEU A 272 -10.86 -17.27 4.12
C LEU A 272 -11.44 -17.28 5.53
N VAL A 273 -12.74 -17.48 5.67
CA VAL A 273 -13.45 -17.41 6.95
C VAL A 273 -14.39 -18.60 7.14
N ARG A 274 -14.51 -19.08 8.37
CA ARG A 274 -15.49 -20.07 8.81
C ARG A 274 -16.89 -19.46 8.77
N ARG A 275 -17.81 -20.11 8.06
CA ARG A 275 -19.21 -19.65 7.96
C ARG A 275 -19.89 -19.58 9.33
N GLU A 276 -19.69 -20.58 10.17
CA GLU A 276 -20.21 -20.61 11.54
C GLU A 276 -19.83 -19.36 12.34
N ALA A 277 -18.56 -18.94 12.24
CA ALA A 277 -18.08 -17.75 12.92
C ALA A 277 -18.74 -16.47 12.37
N LEU A 278 -18.85 -16.32 11.04
CA LEU A 278 -19.62 -15.20 10.45
C LEU A 278 -21.07 -15.19 10.92
N ASN A 279 -21.74 -16.34 10.92
CA ASN A 279 -23.13 -16.45 11.34
C ASN A 279 -23.30 -16.06 12.82
N SER A 280 -22.34 -16.40 13.69
CA SER A 280 -22.37 -16.06 15.12
C SER A 280 -22.39 -14.55 15.38
N VAL A 281 -21.84 -13.74 14.46
CA VAL A 281 -21.86 -12.27 14.52
C VAL A 281 -22.95 -11.63 13.64
N GLY A 282 -23.83 -12.43 13.04
CA GLY A 282 -24.91 -11.94 12.17
C GLY A 282 -24.49 -11.63 10.73
N GLY A 283 -23.34 -12.14 10.28
CA GLY A 283 -22.76 -11.87 8.96
C GLY A 283 -21.83 -10.66 8.95
N PHE A 284 -21.70 -10.01 7.79
CA PHE A 284 -20.94 -8.77 7.63
C PHE A 284 -21.73 -7.57 8.17
N VAL A 285 -21.07 -6.66 8.90
CA VAL A 285 -21.70 -5.51 9.56
C VAL A 285 -22.07 -4.42 8.54
N GLU A 286 -23.35 -4.35 8.16
CA GLU A 286 -23.83 -3.52 7.04
C GLU A 286 -23.83 -2.00 7.30
N GLN A 287 -23.86 -1.58 8.56
CA GLN A 287 -23.90 -0.15 8.92
C GLN A 287 -22.53 0.54 8.81
N ALA A 288 -21.46 -0.25 8.71
CA ALA A 288 -20.09 0.25 8.62
C ALA A 288 -19.70 0.57 7.17
N ILE A 289 -19.05 1.71 6.94
CA ILE A 289 -18.40 2.02 5.66
C ILE A 289 -17.20 1.08 5.41
N SER A 290 -16.51 0.69 6.49
CA SER A 290 -15.45 -0.33 6.50
C SER A 290 -15.99 -1.59 7.20
N GLU A 291 -16.88 -2.30 6.51
CA GLU A 291 -17.60 -3.47 7.03
C GLU A 291 -16.65 -4.56 7.49
N ASP A 292 -15.56 -4.72 6.75
CA ASP A 292 -14.53 -5.72 6.93
C ASP A 292 -13.82 -5.58 8.29
N PHE A 293 -13.31 -4.38 8.56
CA PHE A 293 -12.63 -4.03 9.79
C PHE A 293 -13.55 -4.24 11.00
N VAL A 294 -14.79 -3.74 10.91
CA VAL A 294 -15.76 -3.83 12.01
C VAL A 294 -16.23 -5.28 12.23
N THR A 295 -16.43 -6.05 11.16
CA THR A 295 -16.78 -7.49 11.24
C THR A 295 -15.64 -8.28 11.89
N GLY A 296 -14.39 -7.98 11.55
CA GLY A 296 -13.22 -8.61 12.18
C GLY A 296 -13.14 -8.36 13.69
N ILE A 297 -13.44 -7.13 14.13
CA ILE A 297 -13.52 -6.80 15.56
C ILE A 297 -14.69 -7.53 16.23
N ALA A 298 -15.86 -7.60 15.56
CA ALA A 298 -17.02 -8.33 16.08
C ALA A 298 -16.71 -9.81 16.31
N LEU A 299 -16.02 -10.47 15.37
CA LEU A 299 -15.54 -11.85 15.53
C LEU A 299 -14.59 -11.97 16.74
N ARG A 300 -13.59 -11.09 16.84
CA ARG A 300 -12.65 -11.09 17.97
C ARG A 300 -13.34 -10.94 19.32
N ARG A 301 -14.38 -10.11 19.40
CA ARG A 301 -15.17 -9.92 20.65
C ARG A 301 -15.91 -11.16 21.09
N GLN A 302 -16.34 -12.00 20.15
CA GLN A 302 -16.98 -13.27 20.46
C GLN A 302 -15.96 -14.40 20.78
N GLY A 303 -14.67 -14.07 20.90
CA GLY A 303 -13.62 -15.01 21.27
C GLY A 303 -12.89 -15.63 20.08
N TRP A 304 -13.48 -15.61 18.89
CA TRP A 304 -12.89 -16.16 17.65
C TRP A 304 -11.55 -15.55 17.30
N ARG A 305 -10.57 -16.35 16.91
CA ARG A 305 -9.24 -15.89 16.50
C ARG A 305 -9.18 -15.58 15.01
N LEU A 306 -8.50 -14.49 14.70
CA LEU A 306 -8.12 -14.10 13.35
C LEU A 306 -6.63 -14.34 13.20
N ARG A 307 -6.20 -14.87 12.05
CA ARG A 307 -4.80 -15.18 11.71
C ARG A 307 -4.37 -14.36 10.51
N TYR A 308 -3.12 -13.93 10.53
CA TYR A 308 -2.51 -13.28 9.39
C TYR A 308 -1.45 -14.18 8.76
N LEU A 309 -1.68 -14.61 7.52
CA LEU A 309 -0.70 -15.34 6.72
C LEU A 309 0.03 -14.36 5.82
N GLN A 310 1.31 -14.09 6.10
CA GLN A 310 2.12 -13.12 5.38
C GLN A 310 2.63 -13.64 4.01
N GLU A 311 1.78 -14.29 3.23
CA GLU A 311 2.10 -14.78 1.88
C GLU A 311 1.27 -14.04 0.84
N LYS A 312 1.91 -13.48 -0.19
CA LYS A 312 1.23 -12.80 -1.28
C LYS A 312 0.53 -13.81 -2.19
N LEU A 313 -0.66 -14.25 -1.78
CA LEU A 313 -1.45 -15.28 -2.46
C LEU A 313 -2.52 -14.70 -3.39
N SER A 314 -2.61 -13.38 -3.51
CA SER A 314 -3.49 -12.72 -4.46
C SER A 314 -2.93 -11.35 -4.84
N ALA A 315 -3.39 -10.81 -5.97
CA ALA A 315 -3.11 -9.42 -6.32
C ALA A 315 -4.30 -8.74 -6.98
N GLY A 316 -4.51 -7.47 -6.66
CA GLY A 316 -5.57 -6.62 -7.20
C GLY A 316 -5.07 -5.47 -8.07
N LEU A 317 -5.98 -4.56 -8.43
CA LEU A 317 -5.64 -3.33 -9.15
C LEU A 317 -5.50 -2.14 -8.19
N ALA A 318 -4.36 -1.45 -8.24
CA ALA A 318 -4.21 -0.14 -7.63
C ALA A 318 -5.08 0.92 -8.34
N ALA A 319 -5.27 2.07 -7.70
CA ALA A 319 -6.03 3.18 -8.28
C ALA A 319 -5.39 3.70 -9.58
N GLU A 320 -6.22 4.16 -10.53
CA GLU A 320 -5.74 4.54 -11.87
C GLU A 320 -5.37 6.00 -12.02
N SER A 321 -5.95 6.88 -11.22
CA SER A 321 -5.65 8.30 -11.22
C SER A 321 -5.31 8.76 -9.81
N MET A 322 -4.57 9.86 -9.69
CA MET A 322 -4.26 10.40 -8.36
C MET A 322 -5.56 10.75 -7.61
N ALA A 323 -6.58 11.25 -8.30
CA ALA A 323 -7.89 11.53 -7.71
C ALA A 323 -8.60 10.28 -7.20
N ASP A 324 -8.49 9.16 -7.90
CA ASP A 324 -9.02 7.88 -7.45
C ASP A 324 -8.29 7.34 -6.22
N PHE A 325 -6.97 7.48 -6.20
CA PHE A 325 -6.14 7.11 -5.08
C PHE A 325 -6.51 7.90 -3.83
N VAL A 326 -6.59 9.24 -3.93
CA VAL A 326 -7.02 10.09 -2.80
C VAL A 326 -8.42 9.73 -2.33
N ARG A 327 -9.39 9.56 -3.24
CA ARG A 327 -10.77 9.16 -2.88
C ARG A 327 -10.81 7.83 -2.13
N GLN A 328 -10.03 6.84 -2.57
CA GLN A 328 -9.95 5.55 -1.88
C GLN A 328 -9.44 5.72 -0.45
N ARG A 329 -8.36 6.48 -0.24
CA ARG A 329 -7.81 6.75 1.10
C ARG A 329 -8.76 7.55 1.99
N GLN A 330 -9.49 8.52 1.42
CA GLN A 330 -10.53 9.26 2.15
C GLN A 330 -11.67 8.33 2.62
N ARG A 331 -12.08 7.34 1.80
CA ARG A 331 -13.08 6.35 2.22
C ARG A 331 -12.58 5.47 3.36
N TRP A 332 -11.34 4.99 3.27
CA TRP A 332 -10.74 4.19 4.35
C TRP A 332 -10.61 4.99 5.65
N ALA A 333 -10.20 6.25 5.57
CA ALA A 333 -10.15 7.15 6.71
C ALA A 333 -11.55 7.35 7.31
N ALA A 334 -12.54 7.66 6.47
CA ALA A 334 -13.92 7.89 6.93
C ALA A 334 -14.51 6.65 7.61
N GLY A 335 -14.38 5.46 7.01
CA GLY A 335 -14.90 4.22 7.60
C GLY A 335 -14.18 3.81 8.88
N THR A 336 -12.86 3.97 8.93
CA THR A 336 -12.08 3.71 10.16
C THR A 336 -12.50 4.66 11.29
N LEU A 337 -12.68 5.96 11.00
CA LEU A 337 -13.12 6.95 11.98
C LEU A 337 -14.57 6.74 12.42
N GLN A 338 -15.46 6.35 11.50
CA GLN A 338 -16.85 6.00 11.82
C GLN A 338 -16.90 4.87 12.85
N SER A 339 -16.00 3.88 12.76
CA SER A 339 -15.96 2.75 13.70
C SER A 339 -15.84 3.18 15.17
N LEU A 340 -15.22 4.33 15.48
CA LEU A 340 -15.15 4.84 16.86
C LEU A 340 -16.53 5.10 17.49
N ARG A 341 -17.54 5.37 16.67
CA ARG A 341 -18.92 5.66 17.09
C ARG A 341 -19.83 4.43 17.02
N MET A 342 -19.32 3.30 16.55
CA MET A 342 -20.09 2.07 16.40
C MET A 342 -19.94 1.19 17.64
N LYS A 343 -21.01 0.47 18.00
CA LYS A 343 -20.98 -0.51 19.10
C LYS A 343 -19.97 -1.64 18.80
N GLU A 344 -19.86 -2.01 17.53
CA GLU A 344 -18.97 -3.03 16.99
C GLU A 344 -17.55 -2.53 16.71
N GLY A 345 -17.27 -1.22 16.78
CA GLY A 345 -15.93 -0.68 16.59
C GLY A 345 -15.12 -0.62 17.89
N PRO A 346 -13.83 -0.26 17.86
CA PRO A 346 -12.86 -0.61 18.90
C PRO A 346 -13.13 -0.02 20.30
N LEU A 347 -13.88 1.10 20.40
CA LEU A 347 -14.25 1.69 21.70
C LEU A 347 -15.53 1.10 22.29
N GLY A 348 -16.38 0.47 21.46
CA GLY A 348 -17.65 -0.11 21.89
C GLY A 348 -17.52 -1.46 22.59
N GLY A 349 -18.54 -1.81 23.38
CA GLY A 349 -18.71 -3.14 23.97
C GLY A 349 -17.60 -3.64 24.91
N THR A 350 -17.80 -4.85 25.43
CA THR A 350 -16.82 -5.62 26.21
C THR A 350 -16.19 -6.72 25.34
N GLY A 351 -15.21 -7.48 25.84
CA GLY A 351 -14.64 -8.65 25.14
C GLY A 351 -13.33 -8.42 24.36
N LEU A 352 -12.81 -7.18 24.30
CA LEU A 352 -11.47 -6.91 23.78
C LEU A 352 -10.48 -6.62 24.93
N PRO A 353 -9.42 -7.43 25.11
CA PRO A 353 -8.31 -7.11 26.01
C PRO A 353 -7.67 -5.76 25.67
N ALA A 354 -7.11 -5.08 26.68
CA ALA A 354 -6.55 -3.74 26.53
C ALA A 354 -5.50 -3.64 25.40
N GLY A 355 -4.63 -4.64 25.26
CA GLY A 355 -3.64 -4.69 24.17
C GLY A 355 -4.26 -4.83 22.78
N GLN A 356 -5.34 -5.61 22.64
CA GLN A 356 -6.08 -5.73 21.37
C GLN A 356 -6.80 -4.42 21.04
N ARG A 357 -7.42 -3.81 22.05
CA ARG A 357 -8.09 -2.52 21.90
C ARG A 357 -7.09 -1.44 21.45
N LEU A 358 -5.92 -1.36 22.07
CA LEU A 358 -4.87 -0.42 21.68
C LEU A 358 -4.36 -0.70 20.26
N ALA A 359 -4.17 -1.95 19.89
CA ALA A 359 -3.73 -2.34 18.54
C ALA A 359 -4.73 -1.89 17.44
N TYR A 360 -6.04 -2.00 17.70
CA TYR A 360 -7.06 -1.47 16.79
C TYR A 360 -7.13 0.06 16.80
N LEU A 361 -7.02 0.69 17.98
CA LEU A 361 -7.04 2.15 18.10
C LEU A 361 -5.83 2.83 17.46
N GLU A 362 -4.66 2.18 17.46
CA GLU A 362 -3.47 2.67 16.74
C GLU A 362 -3.79 2.94 15.27
N GLY A 363 -4.52 2.05 14.60
CA GLY A 363 -4.96 2.23 13.21
C GLY A 363 -5.91 3.41 13.02
N VAL A 364 -6.68 3.77 14.05
CA VAL A 364 -7.55 4.95 14.02
C VAL A 364 -6.75 6.22 14.23
N VAL A 365 -5.85 6.23 15.22
CA VAL A 365 -4.95 7.34 15.53
C VAL A 365 -4.07 7.71 14.33
N HIS A 366 -3.67 6.72 13.53
CA HIS A 366 -2.93 6.96 12.28
C HIS A 366 -3.62 7.98 11.36
N TRP A 367 -4.95 7.96 11.24
CA TRP A 367 -5.67 8.92 10.40
C TRP A 367 -5.65 10.34 10.98
N PHE A 368 -5.70 10.47 12.31
CA PHE A 368 -5.61 11.77 12.99
C PHE A 368 -4.26 12.45 12.80
N ASN A 369 -3.19 11.69 12.51
CA ASN A 369 -1.85 12.24 12.28
C ASN A 369 -1.77 13.22 11.09
N ASN A 370 -2.77 13.24 10.19
CA ASN A 370 -2.82 14.21 9.10
C ASN A 370 -2.98 15.67 9.58
N LEU A 371 -3.70 15.89 10.69
CA LEU A 371 -3.89 17.24 11.25
C LEU A 371 -2.58 17.87 11.74
N PRO A 372 -1.80 17.24 12.64
CA PRO A 372 -0.52 17.79 13.07
C PRO A 372 0.51 17.81 11.92
N ARG A 373 0.46 16.88 10.95
CA ARG A 373 1.29 16.97 9.74
C ARG A 373 1.03 18.26 8.96
N LEU A 374 -0.25 18.65 8.79
CA LEU A 374 -0.59 19.92 8.16
C LEU A 374 -0.08 21.12 8.98
N VAL A 375 -0.18 21.07 10.31
CA VAL A 375 0.39 22.10 11.19
C VAL A 375 1.91 22.22 10.99
N LEU A 376 2.65 21.11 10.95
CA LEU A 376 4.10 21.12 10.71
C LEU A 376 4.45 21.66 9.32
N LEU A 377 3.64 21.37 8.30
CA LEU A 377 3.83 21.91 6.95
C LEU A 377 3.64 23.44 6.91
N LEU A 378 2.72 23.97 7.71
CA LEU A 378 2.42 25.41 7.77
C LEU A 378 3.35 26.18 8.71
N MET A 379 3.94 25.53 9.72
CA MET A 379 4.72 26.22 10.75
C MET A 379 5.91 27.05 10.19
N PRO A 380 6.69 26.57 9.19
CA PRO A 380 7.78 27.37 8.63
C PRO A 380 7.36 28.71 8.01
N LEU A 381 6.07 28.88 7.68
CA LEU A 381 5.53 30.14 7.17
C LEU A 381 5.58 31.26 8.22
N SER A 382 5.62 30.94 9.52
CA SER A 382 5.68 31.95 10.57
C SER A 382 6.99 32.75 10.52
N TYR A 383 8.08 32.16 10.02
CA TYR A 383 9.39 32.77 10.00
C TYR A 383 9.46 33.92 8.99
N GLY A 384 9.15 33.66 7.72
CA GLY A 384 9.27 34.64 6.65
C GLY A 384 8.04 35.52 6.46
N LEU A 385 6.82 35.01 6.74
CA LEU A 385 5.59 35.81 6.57
C LEU A 385 5.23 36.63 7.80
N LEU A 386 5.46 36.10 9.01
CA LEU A 386 5.07 36.76 10.26
C LEU A 386 6.28 37.32 11.04
N GLY A 387 7.51 36.96 10.67
CA GLY A 387 8.71 37.32 11.44
C GLY A 387 8.78 36.66 12.82
N VAL A 388 8.00 35.59 13.05
CA VAL A 388 7.88 34.92 14.35
C VAL A 388 8.61 33.58 14.33
N VAL A 389 9.55 33.42 15.25
CA VAL A 389 10.28 32.17 15.49
C VAL A 389 9.54 31.35 16.57
N PRO A 390 8.89 30.23 16.25
CA PRO A 390 8.09 29.43 17.19
C PRO A 390 8.91 28.43 18.00
N ILE A 391 10.22 28.29 17.71
CA ILE A 391 11.12 27.39 18.44
C ILE A 391 12.50 28.04 18.57
N ARG A 392 13.00 28.13 19.80
CA ARG A 392 14.36 28.58 20.11
C ARG A 392 15.30 27.38 19.95
N LEU A 393 15.91 27.27 18.77
CA LEU A 393 16.83 26.20 18.44
C LEU A 393 18.25 26.75 18.29
N THR A 394 19.17 26.33 19.17
CA THR A 394 20.60 26.60 19.02
C THR A 394 21.26 25.51 18.16
N ALA A 395 22.39 25.82 17.53
CA ALA A 395 23.17 24.83 16.76
C ALA A 395 23.61 23.64 17.64
N GLU A 396 23.91 23.90 18.92
CA GLU A 396 24.28 22.88 19.88
C GLU A 396 23.12 21.94 20.21
N ALA A 397 21.92 22.48 20.45
CA ALA A 397 20.72 21.66 20.63
C ALA A 397 20.38 20.86 19.36
N ALA A 398 20.56 21.45 18.17
CA ALA A 398 20.34 20.75 16.91
C ALA A 398 21.24 19.51 16.78
N VAL A 399 22.53 19.63 17.11
CA VAL A 399 23.50 18.52 17.01
C VAL A 399 23.39 17.54 18.19
N ALA A 400 23.14 18.01 19.41
CA ALA A 400 23.12 17.15 20.59
C ALA A 400 21.78 16.46 20.87
N LEU A 401 20.66 16.98 20.33
CA LEU A 401 19.30 16.51 20.62
C LEU A 401 18.55 16.07 19.36
N LEU A 402 18.41 16.96 18.36
CA LEU A 402 17.61 16.68 17.17
C LEU A 402 18.28 15.63 16.29
N LEU A 403 19.56 15.82 15.97
CA LEU A 403 20.29 14.94 15.04
C LEU A 403 20.34 13.48 15.54
N PRO A 404 20.65 13.17 16.81
CA PRO A 404 20.61 11.80 17.32
C PRO A 404 19.24 11.16 17.19
N LEU A 405 18.15 11.86 17.54
CA LEU A 405 16.79 11.36 17.46
C LEU A 405 16.39 11.09 16.00
N TRP A 406 16.47 12.10 15.15
CA TRP A 406 16.03 12.00 13.75
C TRP A 406 16.89 11.00 12.96
N ALA A 407 18.21 11.02 13.12
CA ALA A 407 19.07 10.05 12.44
C ALA A 407 18.81 8.62 12.93
N THR A 408 18.55 8.42 14.24
CA THR A 408 18.16 7.09 14.74
C THR A 408 16.84 6.64 14.10
N LEU A 409 15.81 7.49 14.04
CA LEU A 409 14.54 7.17 13.40
C LEU A 409 14.72 6.80 11.91
N LEU A 410 15.45 7.64 11.16
CA LEU A 410 15.70 7.43 9.73
C LEU A 410 16.46 6.13 9.45
N LEU A 411 17.54 5.86 10.21
CA LEU A 411 18.35 4.64 10.07
C LEU A 411 17.59 3.38 10.52
N SER A 412 16.60 3.53 11.41
CA SER A 412 15.86 2.40 11.96
C SER A 412 14.65 2.00 11.12
N LEU A 413 14.06 2.93 10.37
CA LEU A 413 12.74 2.71 9.76
C LEU A 413 12.74 1.54 8.79
N GLY A 414 13.71 1.48 7.88
CA GLY A 414 13.81 0.40 6.90
C GLY A 414 14.07 -0.96 7.54
N TRP A 415 14.88 -1.00 8.60
CA TRP A 415 15.17 -2.23 9.33
C TRP A 415 13.93 -2.72 10.10
N LEU A 416 13.27 -1.85 10.86
CA LEU A 416 12.04 -2.18 11.60
C LEU A 416 10.92 -2.65 10.66
N ASN A 417 10.71 -1.94 9.54
CA ASN A 417 9.70 -2.29 8.54
C ASN A 417 10.12 -3.43 7.60
N ARG A 418 11.21 -4.16 7.91
CA ARG A 418 11.63 -5.33 7.14
C ARG A 418 11.89 -5.01 5.66
N GLY A 419 12.36 -3.80 5.36
CA GLY A 419 12.66 -3.30 4.02
C GLY A 419 11.45 -2.97 3.14
N SER A 420 10.25 -2.87 3.71
CA SER A 420 9.03 -2.51 2.95
C SER A 420 8.90 -1.02 2.62
N ARG A 421 9.67 -0.14 3.29
CA ARG A 421 9.71 1.31 3.04
C ARG A 421 11.11 1.88 3.29
N ALA A 422 11.45 2.91 2.52
CA ALA A 422 12.57 3.83 2.82
C ALA A 422 12.08 4.93 3.78
N ALA A 423 12.97 5.73 4.37
CA ALA A 423 12.60 6.68 5.41
C ALA A 423 11.91 7.95 4.86
N PHE A 424 12.60 8.76 4.08
CA PHE A 424 12.08 10.00 3.52
C PHE A 424 11.09 9.74 2.38
N LEU A 425 11.41 8.79 1.50
CA LEU A 425 10.63 8.56 0.28
C LEU A 425 9.23 7.98 0.55
N SER A 426 9.00 7.36 1.70
CA SER A 426 7.65 6.93 2.07
C SER A 426 6.71 8.09 2.38
N GLU A 427 7.24 9.28 2.71
CA GLU A 427 6.41 10.46 2.97
C GLU A 427 5.90 11.13 1.68
N LEU A 428 6.39 10.75 0.50
CA LEU A 428 5.92 11.28 -0.78
C LEU A 428 4.41 11.15 -0.97
N THR A 429 3.87 9.98 -0.60
CA THR A 429 2.43 9.72 -0.61
C THR A 429 1.70 10.61 0.39
N GLY A 430 2.32 10.85 1.57
CA GLY A 430 1.77 11.68 2.63
C GLY A 430 1.52 13.12 2.18
N TRP A 431 2.41 13.72 1.38
CA TRP A 431 2.27 15.12 0.96
C TRP A 431 1.05 15.39 0.08
N VAL A 432 0.72 14.46 -0.84
CA VAL A 432 -0.48 14.57 -1.67
C VAL A 432 -1.76 14.34 -0.84
N LEU A 433 -1.67 13.47 0.17
CA LEU A 433 -2.82 13.06 0.98
C LEU A 433 -3.12 13.99 2.16
N THR A 434 -2.15 14.77 2.63
CA THR A 434 -2.25 15.51 3.91
C THR A 434 -3.46 16.44 3.93
N VAL A 435 -3.66 17.28 2.91
CA VAL A 435 -4.79 18.22 2.86
C VAL A 435 -6.14 17.49 2.69
N PRO A 436 -6.33 16.60 1.69
CA PRO A 436 -7.58 15.87 1.53
C PRO A 436 -7.99 15.00 2.73
N LEU A 437 -7.02 14.35 3.39
CA LEU A 437 -7.28 13.53 4.57
C LEU A 437 -7.56 14.38 5.81
N THR A 438 -6.89 15.53 5.98
CA THR A 438 -7.21 16.46 7.07
C THR A 438 -8.66 16.97 6.95
N ILE A 439 -9.10 17.33 5.74
CA ILE A 439 -10.50 17.70 5.49
C ILE A 439 -11.45 16.55 5.86
N THR A 440 -11.07 15.32 5.54
CA THR A 440 -11.88 14.13 5.85
C THR A 440 -11.99 13.91 7.36
N VAL A 441 -10.88 13.96 8.10
CA VAL A 441 -10.85 13.83 9.56
C VAL A 441 -11.74 14.88 10.20
N ILE A 442 -11.56 16.14 9.82
CA ILE A 442 -12.35 17.27 10.32
C ILE A 442 -13.85 17.09 10.01
N SER A 443 -14.19 16.70 8.78
CA SER A 443 -15.57 16.42 8.37
C SER A 443 -16.21 15.29 9.19
N GLN A 444 -15.46 14.21 9.44
CA GLN A 444 -15.92 13.10 10.29
C GLN A 444 -16.12 13.53 11.73
N LEU A 445 -15.22 14.35 12.29
CA LEU A 445 -15.39 14.90 13.64
C LEU A 445 -16.69 15.69 13.78
N TRP A 446 -17.09 16.44 12.75
CA TRP A 446 -18.38 17.14 12.69
C TRP A 446 -19.59 16.28 12.29
N GLY A 447 -19.43 14.96 12.17
CA GLY A 447 -20.55 14.04 11.92
C GLY A 447 -21.02 13.94 10.48
N ARG A 448 -20.29 14.52 9.50
CA ARG A 448 -20.66 14.42 8.10
C ARG A 448 -20.22 13.08 7.52
N LEU A 449 -21.17 12.25 7.09
CA LEU A 449 -20.91 11.02 6.36
C LEU A 449 -20.89 11.31 4.86
N GLY A 450 -19.77 11.02 4.19
CA GLY A 450 -19.66 11.13 2.73
C GLY A 450 -20.30 9.92 2.05
N GLY A 451 -20.89 10.13 0.87
CA GLY A 451 -21.43 9.04 0.04
C GLY A 451 -20.36 8.16 -0.60
N PHE A 452 -20.70 6.90 -0.91
CA PHE A 452 -19.80 5.94 -1.57
C PHE A 452 -19.98 5.97 -3.10
N ARG A 453 -18.88 6.18 -3.83
CA ARG A 453 -18.80 6.04 -5.30
C ARG A 453 -17.73 5.01 -5.66
N VAL A 454 -18.07 4.10 -6.59
CA VAL A 454 -17.11 3.11 -7.11
C VAL A 454 -15.95 3.83 -7.75
N THR A 455 -14.73 3.44 -7.38
CA THR A 455 -13.51 3.96 -7.98
C THR A 455 -13.39 3.40 -9.41
N PRO A 456 -13.32 4.25 -10.45
CA PRO A 456 -13.04 3.81 -11.81
C PRO A 456 -11.83 2.86 -11.92
N LYS A 457 -11.94 1.88 -12.80
CA LYS A 457 -10.90 0.89 -13.14
C LYS A 457 -10.87 0.68 -14.65
N HIS A 458 -9.70 0.33 -15.16
CA HIS A 458 -9.35 0.02 -16.54
C HIS A 458 -9.70 1.10 -17.59
N GLN A 459 -9.52 2.39 -17.26
CA GLN A 459 -9.86 3.50 -18.16
C GLN A 459 -8.71 3.90 -19.09
N ARG A 460 -9.01 3.96 -20.39
CA ARG A 460 -8.15 4.58 -21.39
C ARG A 460 -8.19 6.10 -21.23
N ARG A 461 -7.02 6.74 -21.22
CA ARG A 461 -6.86 8.20 -21.23
C ARG A 461 -5.96 8.61 -22.38
N ASP A 462 -6.52 9.30 -23.37
CA ASP A 462 -5.75 9.70 -24.55
C ASP A 462 -4.79 10.87 -24.28
N ARG A 463 -5.03 11.65 -23.22
CA ARG A 463 -4.19 12.79 -22.82
C ARG A 463 -3.90 12.77 -21.32
N GLY A 464 -2.78 13.38 -20.94
CA GLY A 464 -2.46 13.62 -19.54
C GLY A 464 -3.40 14.66 -18.92
N SER A 465 -3.62 14.58 -17.61
CA SER A 465 -4.58 15.43 -16.92
C SER A 465 -4.16 15.77 -15.49
N TRP A 466 -4.75 16.85 -14.98
CA TRP A 466 -4.64 17.29 -13.59
C TRP A 466 -6.00 17.23 -12.93
N SER A 467 -6.05 16.88 -11.65
CA SER A 467 -7.24 17.06 -10.82
C SER A 467 -7.17 18.40 -10.10
N LEU A 468 -7.94 19.39 -10.56
CA LEU A 468 -7.93 20.73 -9.97
C LEU A 468 -8.20 20.75 -8.44
N PRO A 469 -9.14 19.95 -7.89
CA PRO A 469 -9.34 19.90 -6.44
C PRO A 469 -8.13 19.43 -5.63
N LEU A 470 -7.21 18.68 -6.24
CA LEU A 470 -5.96 18.26 -5.59
C LEU A 470 -4.85 19.27 -5.81
N VAL A 471 -4.77 19.84 -7.01
CA VAL A 471 -3.70 20.76 -7.41
C VAL A 471 -3.85 22.14 -6.78
N ALA A 472 -5.07 22.67 -6.68
CA ALA A 472 -5.28 24.04 -6.19
C ALA A 472 -4.75 24.26 -4.75
N PRO A 473 -5.02 23.39 -3.76
CA PRO A 473 -4.41 23.52 -2.44
C PRO A 473 -2.89 23.43 -2.46
N LEU A 474 -2.31 22.55 -3.29
CA LEU A 474 -0.85 22.43 -3.42
C LEU A 474 -0.22 23.69 -4.01
N LEU A 475 -0.84 24.27 -5.05
CA LEU A 475 -0.38 25.53 -5.65
C LEU A 475 -0.43 26.68 -4.64
N LEU A 476 -1.51 26.77 -3.86
CA LEU A 476 -1.60 27.77 -2.79
C LEU A 476 -0.46 27.59 -1.77
N LEU A 477 -0.20 26.37 -1.32
CA LEU A 477 0.90 26.09 -0.38
C LEU A 477 2.28 26.38 -0.99
N ILE A 478 2.47 26.11 -2.28
CA ILE A 478 3.71 26.45 -3.01
C ILE A 478 3.88 27.97 -3.06
N LEU A 479 2.83 28.72 -3.39
CA LEU A 479 2.88 30.19 -3.42
C LEU A 479 3.19 30.76 -2.03
N LEU A 480 2.53 30.29 -0.98
CA LEU A 480 2.80 30.71 0.39
C LEU A 480 4.24 30.40 0.82
N ASN A 481 4.77 29.22 0.49
CA ASN A 481 6.17 28.88 0.78
C ASN A 481 7.15 29.69 -0.08
N GLY A 482 6.78 30.06 -1.31
CA GLY A 482 7.56 30.96 -2.15
C GLY A 482 7.67 32.37 -1.55
N PHE A 483 6.54 32.94 -1.11
CA PHE A 483 6.54 34.21 -0.38
C PHE A 483 7.33 34.12 0.92
N ASN A 484 7.20 33.02 1.66
CA ASN A 484 7.97 32.78 2.87
C ASN A 484 9.48 32.77 2.59
N LEU A 485 9.90 32.10 1.51
CA LEU A 485 11.31 32.05 1.10
C LEU A 485 11.83 33.43 0.70
N VAL A 486 11.04 34.24 -0.03
CA VAL A 486 11.41 35.62 -0.36
C VAL A 486 11.53 36.47 0.91
N GLY A 487 10.60 36.36 1.85
CA GLY A 487 10.67 37.07 3.13
C GLY A 487 11.89 36.69 3.97
N LEU A 488 12.37 35.45 3.85
CA LEU A 488 13.61 34.97 4.49
C LEU A 488 14.89 35.45 3.78
N LEU A 489 14.87 35.63 2.45
CA LEU A 489 16.05 36.03 1.66
C LEU A 489 16.21 37.55 1.54
N VAL A 490 15.10 38.28 1.44
CA VAL A 490 15.05 39.72 1.30
C VAL A 490 14.21 40.28 2.45
N PRO A 491 14.80 40.49 3.64
CA PRO A 491 14.07 41.00 4.79
C PRO A 491 13.76 42.49 4.57
N THR A 492 12.63 42.78 3.93
CA THR A 492 12.19 44.14 3.57
C THR A 492 11.43 44.85 4.69
N THR A 493 11.12 44.17 5.81
CA THR A 493 10.33 44.75 6.92
C THR A 493 11.16 44.95 8.20
N PRO A 494 11.00 46.09 8.91
CA PRO A 494 11.68 46.37 10.19
C PRO A 494 11.32 45.39 11.32
N LEU A 495 10.23 44.62 11.17
CA LEU A 495 9.76 43.60 12.11
C LEU A 495 10.71 42.38 12.22
N LEU A 496 11.67 42.21 11.29
CA LEU A 496 12.54 41.03 11.19
C LEU A 496 13.93 41.16 11.87
N GLY A 497 14.18 42.19 12.68
CA GLY A 497 15.47 42.33 13.40
C GLY A 497 15.84 41.15 14.33
N LEU A 498 14.84 40.42 14.83
CA LEU A 498 15.00 39.18 15.61
C LEU A 498 14.99 37.90 14.75
N ALA A 499 14.67 38.00 13.46
CA ALA A 499 14.54 36.86 12.56
C ALA A 499 15.90 36.30 12.09
N LEU A 500 17.00 37.05 12.22
CA LEU A 500 18.35 36.59 11.86
C LEU A 500 18.79 35.33 12.64
N GLN A 501 18.32 35.15 13.88
CA GLN A 501 18.65 33.96 14.68
C GLN A 501 17.91 32.69 14.21
N GLY A 502 16.69 32.82 13.69
CA GLY A 502 15.88 31.70 13.19
C GLY A 502 15.97 31.47 11.68
N GLN A 503 16.59 32.40 10.95
CA GLN A 503 16.67 32.40 9.48
C GLN A 503 17.25 31.10 8.91
N PRO A 504 18.35 30.50 9.42
CA PRO A 504 18.88 29.26 8.86
C PRO A 504 17.89 28.09 8.95
N VAL A 505 17.19 27.98 10.08
CA VAL A 505 16.17 26.94 10.32
C VAL A 505 14.97 27.17 9.41
N GLY A 506 14.50 28.41 9.31
CA GLY A 506 13.42 28.81 8.41
C GLY A 506 13.75 28.51 6.94
N LEU A 507 14.97 28.79 6.50
CA LEU A 507 15.42 28.52 5.13
C LEU A 507 15.45 27.03 4.81
N VAL A 508 16.03 26.21 5.70
CA VAL A 508 16.06 24.75 5.53
C VAL A 508 14.65 24.19 5.37
N TRP A 509 13.74 24.56 6.27
CA TRP A 509 12.36 24.06 6.21
C TRP A 509 11.56 24.61 5.03
N ALA A 510 11.75 25.89 4.65
CA ALA A 510 11.11 26.46 3.47
C ALA A 510 11.54 25.73 2.19
N LEU A 511 12.84 25.42 2.04
CA LEU A 511 13.36 24.66 0.90
C LEU A 511 12.85 23.22 0.88
N LEU A 512 12.87 22.53 2.03
CA LEU A 512 12.35 21.17 2.14
C LEU A 512 10.85 21.09 1.84
N ASN A 513 10.07 22.03 2.36
CA ASN A 513 8.63 22.12 2.09
C ASN A 513 8.36 22.39 0.61
N LEU A 514 9.07 23.36 0.00
CA LEU A 514 8.90 23.69 -1.41
C LEU A 514 9.23 22.49 -2.30
N LEU A 515 10.37 21.82 -2.05
CA LEU A 515 10.73 20.61 -2.78
C LEU A 515 9.67 19.51 -2.64
N SER A 516 9.21 19.26 -1.41
CA SER A 516 8.19 18.23 -1.13
C SER A 516 6.87 18.53 -1.81
N LEU A 517 6.43 19.79 -1.79
CA LEU A 517 5.22 20.25 -2.47
C LEU A 517 5.34 20.18 -3.99
N LEU A 518 6.51 20.49 -4.56
CA LEU A 518 6.77 20.34 -5.99
C LEU A 518 6.73 18.86 -6.43
N VAL A 519 7.26 17.95 -5.61
CA VAL A 519 7.15 16.51 -5.87
C VAL A 519 5.69 16.04 -5.75
N ALA A 520 4.96 16.50 -4.73
CA ALA A 520 3.54 16.18 -4.56
C ALA A 520 2.70 16.69 -5.74
N LEU A 521 2.96 17.92 -6.19
CA LEU A 521 2.38 18.48 -7.39
C LEU A 521 2.72 17.60 -8.59
N ARG A 522 4.00 17.28 -8.81
CA ARG A 522 4.41 16.41 -9.92
C ARG A 522 3.71 15.03 -9.90
N ALA A 523 3.50 14.45 -8.72
CA ALA A 523 2.79 13.19 -8.57
C ALA A 523 1.30 13.30 -8.96
N CYS A 524 0.69 14.48 -8.83
CA CYS A 524 -0.69 14.74 -9.25
C CYS A 524 -0.87 14.83 -10.78
N TRP A 525 0.20 14.93 -11.56
CA TRP A 525 0.11 14.83 -13.02
C TRP A 525 -0.11 13.38 -13.44
N ASP A 526 -1.32 13.10 -13.90
CA ASP A 526 -1.67 11.80 -14.44
C ASP A 526 -1.29 11.73 -15.93
N PRO A 527 -0.33 10.87 -16.34
CA PRO A 527 0.04 10.74 -17.75
C PRO A 527 -1.08 10.06 -18.55
N ALA A 528 -1.05 10.25 -19.88
CA ALA A 528 -1.89 9.48 -20.79
C ALA A 528 -1.71 7.98 -20.53
N ALA A 529 -2.82 7.24 -20.60
CA ALA A 529 -2.88 5.80 -20.42
C ALA A 529 -3.59 5.22 -21.64
N THR A 530 -2.87 5.13 -22.76
CA THR A 530 -3.36 4.57 -24.03
C THR A 530 -3.52 3.04 -23.97
N ASP A 531 -2.83 2.42 -23.02
CA ASP A 531 -2.90 1.00 -22.71
C ASP A 531 -3.26 0.80 -21.23
N PRO A 532 -4.49 0.35 -20.92
CA PRO A 532 -4.92 0.12 -19.55
C PRO A 532 -4.45 -1.23 -18.98
N ALA A 533 -3.79 -2.08 -19.78
CA ALA A 533 -3.31 -3.39 -19.33
C ALA A 533 -2.19 -3.25 -18.29
N PRO A 534 -2.22 -4.03 -17.20
CA PRO A 534 -1.11 -4.07 -16.24
C PRO A 534 0.08 -4.82 -16.85
N TRP A 535 1.23 -4.15 -16.92
CA TRP A 535 2.47 -4.74 -17.44
C TRP A 535 3.41 -5.17 -16.31
N GLN A 536 3.95 -6.37 -16.47
CA GLN A 536 4.86 -7.00 -15.52
C GLN A 536 6.27 -7.04 -16.12
N ALA A 537 7.27 -6.53 -15.38
CA ALA A 537 8.67 -6.70 -15.73
C ALA A 537 9.14 -8.09 -15.27
N MET A 538 9.77 -8.82 -16.17
CA MET A 538 10.36 -10.13 -15.87
C MET A 538 11.59 -10.36 -16.72
N ASP A 539 12.30 -11.45 -16.42
CA ASP A 539 13.42 -11.92 -17.22
C ASP A 539 13.19 -13.41 -17.44
N TRP A 540 12.58 -13.75 -18.57
CA TRP A 540 12.04 -15.08 -18.84
C TRP A 540 12.45 -15.57 -20.23
N GLU A 541 12.87 -16.82 -20.33
CA GLU A 541 13.27 -17.40 -21.62
C GLU A 541 12.06 -17.73 -22.48
N ALA A 542 12.15 -17.41 -23.76
CA ALA A 542 11.11 -17.66 -24.73
C ALA A 542 11.71 -18.02 -26.10
N ARG A 543 10.86 -18.50 -26.99
CA ARG A 543 11.19 -18.84 -28.37
C ARG A 543 10.13 -18.28 -29.29
N LEU A 544 10.58 -17.59 -30.33
CA LEU A 544 9.74 -17.07 -31.39
C LEU A 544 9.79 -18.05 -32.56
N GLU A 545 8.65 -18.61 -32.94
CA GLU A 545 8.52 -19.52 -34.08
C GLU A 545 8.06 -18.74 -35.31
N ASP A 546 8.87 -18.74 -36.37
CA ASP A 546 8.55 -18.08 -37.62
C ASP A 546 7.61 -18.90 -38.52
N ALA A 547 7.17 -18.33 -39.65
CA ALA A 547 6.27 -19.01 -40.58
C ALA A 547 6.86 -20.26 -41.24
N GLY A 548 8.19 -20.39 -41.26
CA GLY A 548 8.90 -21.57 -41.74
C GLY A 548 9.07 -22.65 -40.66
N GLY A 549 8.57 -22.42 -39.44
CA GLY A 549 8.72 -23.31 -38.30
C GLY A 549 10.08 -23.23 -37.62
N HIS A 550 10.94 -22.25 -37.96
CA HIS A 550 12.22 -22.09 -37.27
C HIS A 550 12.03 -21.35 -35.96
N SER A 551 12.76 -21.80 -34.95
CA SER A 551 12.65 -21.29 -33.58
C SER A 551 13.83 -20.39 -33.24
N HIS A 552 13.53 -19.14 -32.89
CA HIS A 552 14.49 -18.10 -32.57
C HIS A 552 14.48 -17.82 -31.05
N PRO A 553 15.59 -18.04 -30.33
CA PRO A 553 15.63 -17.80 -28.89
C PRO A 553 15.52 -16.31 -28.57
N CYS A 554 14.73 -15.99 -27.56
CA CYS A 554 14.53 -14.61 -27.08
C CYS A 554 14.30 -14.58 -25.57
N ARG A 555 14.30 -13.38 -24.98
CA ARG A 555 13.96 -13.18 -23.57
C ARG A 555 12.84 -12.18 -23.42
N ILE A 556 11.81 -12.55 -22.66
CA ILE A 556 10.73 -11.65 -22.26
C ILE A 556 11.27 -10.70 -21.19
N THR A 557 11.15 -9.41 -21.46
CA THR A 557 11.51 -8.31 -20.56
C THR A 557 10.29 -7.65 -19.93
N ALA A 558 9.14 -7.66 -20.64
CA ALA A 558 7.85 -7.28 -20.09
C ALA A 558 6.72 -8.08 -20.73
N ILE A 559 5.64 -8.33 -20.00
CA ILE A 559 4.45 -9.03 -20.53
C ILE A 559 3.17 -8.50 -19.88
N SER A 560 2.07 -8.55 -20.61
CA SER A 560 0.73 -8.23 -20.15
C SER A 560 -0.32 -9.07 -20.89
N GLU A 561 -1.59 -8.83 -20.58
CA GLU A 561 -2.74 -9.35 -21.34
C GLU A 561 -2.86 -8.80 -22.76
N ARG A 562 -2.15 -7.72 -23.08
CA ARG A 562 -2.21 -7.08 -24.40
C ARG A 562 -1.05 -7.52 -25.30
N GLY A 563 0.13 -7.74 -24.73
CA GLY A 563 1.31 -8.03 -25.51
C GLY A 563 2.53 -8.36 -24.67
N VAL A 564 3.69 -8.32 -25.32
CA VAL A 564 4.98 -8.74 -24.77
C VAL A 564 6.11 -7.88 -25.34
N GLU A 565 7.12 -7.61 -24.52
CA GLU A 565 8.37 -6.97 -24.93
C GLU A 565 9.52 -7.96 -24.79
N LEU A 566 10.27 -8.15 -25.87
CA LEU A 566 11.33 -9.13 -26.00
C LEU A 566 12.68 -8.47 -26.26
N THR A 567 13.75 -9.10 -25.80
CA THR A 567 15.11 -8.90 -26.32
C THR A 567 15.54 -10.11 -27.14
N VAL A 568 16.12 -9.85 -28.30
CA VAL A 568 16.62 -10.85 -29.25
C VAL A 568 18.11 -10.63 -29.46
N THR A 569 18.88 -11.71 -29.55
CA THR A 569 20.34 -11.65 -29.80
C THR A 569 20.63 -11.37 -31.26
N GLU A 570 19.83 -11.95 -32.15
CA GLU A 570 19.88 -11.75 -33.61
C GLU A 570 18.52 -11.24 -34.09
N PRO A 571 18.47 -10.37 -35.11
CA PRO A 571 17.21 -9.89 -35.64
C PRO A 571 16.39 -11.07 -36.20
N PRO A 572 15.16 -11.31 -35.72
CA PRO A 572 14.35 -12.39 -36.27
C PRO A 572 13.93 -12.08 -37.71
N PRO A 573 13.54 -13.10 -38.49
CA PRO A 573 12.92 -12.89 -39.79
C PRO A 573 11.64 -12.03 -39.68
N PRO A 574 11.13 -11.50 -40.81
CA PRO A 574 9.95 -10.64 -40.81
C PRO A 574 8.79 -11.30 -40.05
N LEU A 575 8.28 -10.60 -39.04
CA LEU A 575 7.15 -11.06 -38.24
C LEU A 575 5.90 -11.03 -39.12
N VAL A 576 5.32 -12.20 -39.37
CA VAL A 576 4.06 -12.38 -40.10
C VAL A 576 2.96 -12.90 -39.17
N SER A 577 1.71 -12.88 -39.61
CA SER A 577 0.56 -13.26 -38.77
C SER A 577 0.60 -14.68 -38.19
N SER A 578 1.32 -15.61 -38.83
CA SER A 578 1.54 -16.97 -38.33
C SER A 578 2.68 -17.10 -37.32
N THR A 579 3.40 -16.01 -37.03
CA THR A 579 4.50 -16.03 -36.06
C THR A 579 3.95 -16.22 -34.65
N CYS A 580 4.50 -17.19 -33.92
CA CYS A 580 4.03 -17.58 -32.59
C CYS A 580 5.11 -17.35 -31.53
N LEU A 581 4.70 -17.01 -30.30
CA LEU A 581 5.60 -16.99 -29.15
C LEU A 581 5.32 -18.20 -28.24
N HIS A 582 6.41 -18.86 -27.83
CA HIS A 582 6.43 -20.00 -26.93
C HIS A 582 7.31 -19.68 -25.72
N TRP A 583 6.77 -19.76 -24.50
CA TRP A 583 7.55 -19.47 -23.28
C TRP A 583 7.19 -20.32 -22.07
N SER A 584 6.12 -21.11 -22.17
CA SER A 584 5.62 -21.96 -21.09
C SER A 584 4.75 -23.08 -21.66
N PRO A 585 4.84 -24.32 -21.15
CA PRO A 585 3.94 -25.40 -21.55
C PRO A 585 2.48 -25.16 -21.10
N ASP A 586 2.29 -24.38 -20.03
CA ASP A 586 0.96 -24.03 -19.50
C ASP A 586 0.17 -23.05 -20.39
N VAL A 587 0.81 -22.45 -21.39
CA VAL A 587 0.18 -21.50 -22.30
C VAL A 587 0.35 -22.02 -23.73
N PRO A 588 -0.75 -22.23 -24.47
CA PRO A 588 -0.65 -22.56 -25.89
C PRO A 588 0.12 -21.47 -26.65
N PRO A 589 0.76 -21.79 -27.78
CA PRO A 589 1.44 -20.79 -28.61
C PRO A 589 0.50 -19.63 -28.95
N LEU A 590 0.97 -18.40 -28.76
CA LEU A 590 0.19 -17.20 -29.06
C LEU A 590 0.76 -16.49 -30.28
N SER A 591 -0.12 -16.13 -31.22
CA SER A 591 0.25 -15.31 -32.36
C SER A 591 0.62 -13.90 -31.91
N VAL A 592 1.57 -13.30 -32.62
CA VAL A 592 2.13 -11.98 -32.28
C VAL A 592 2.15 -11.07 -33.50
N THR A 593 1.93 -9.77 -33.26
CA THR A 593 2.03 -8.71 -34.28
C THR A 593 3.01 -7.65 -33.82
N LEU A 594 3.90 -7.20 -34.71
CA LEU A 594 4.90 -6.18 -34.38
C LEU A 594 4.25 -4.82 -34.12
N CYS A 595 4.48 -4.27 -32.93
CA CYS A 595 4.06 -2.92 -32.56
C CYS A 595 5.21 -1.91 -32.72
N ALA A 596 6.40 -2.24 -32.19
CA ALA A 596 7.58 -1.39 -32.29
C ALA A 596 8.87 -2.21 -32.22
N GLN A 597 9.94 -1.68 -32.81
CA GLN A 597 11.27 -2.31 -32.79
C GLN A 597 12.35 -1.27 -32.53
N GLU A 598 13.24 -1.57 -31.57
CA GLU A 598 14.39 -0.73 -31.24
C GLU A 598 15.61 -1.61 -30.93
N ARG A 599 16.62 -1.62 -31.81
CA ARG A 599 17.96 -2.23 -31.60
C ARG A 599 17.97 -3.49 -30.70
N GLY A 600 17.52 -4.61 -31.26
CA GLY A 600 17.47 -5.89 -30.53
C GLY A 600 16.32 -6.02 -29.53
N ARG A 601 15.41 -5.03 -29.46
CA ARG A 601 14.16 -5.10 -28.69
C ARG A 601 12.94 -5.08 -29.60
N LEU A 602 11.96 -5.89 -29.27
CA LEU A 602 10.69 -6.01 -29.98
C LEU A 602 9.55 -5.81 -29.00
N ALA A 603 8.60 -4.94 -29.34
CA ALA A 603 7.33 -4.83 -28.65
C ALA A 603 6.26 -5.42 -29.56
N LEU A 604 5.57 -6.43 -29.08
CA LEU A 604 4.60 -7.22 -29.83
C LEU A 604 3.25 -7.15 -29.11
N ASP A 605 2.17 -7.00 -29.88
CA ASP A 605 0.80 -7.19 -29.38
C ASP A 605 0.37 -8.64 -29.68
N TRP A 606 -0.48 -9.21 -28.82
CA TRP A 606 -1.08 -10.52 -29.10
C TRP A 606 -2.04 -10.39 -30.29
N GLY A 607 -2.07 -11.41 -31.14
CA GLY A 607 -3.10 -11.54 -32.18
C GLY A 607 -4.48 -11.83 -31.58
N GLU A 608 -5.44 -12.20 -32.43
CA GLU A 608 -6.76 -12.62 -31.93
C GLU A 608 -6.64 -13.91 -31.11
N LEU A 609 -6.96 -13.80 -29.81
CA LEU A 609 -6.88 -14.92 -28.88
C LEU A 609 -8.25 -15.58 -28.74
N SER A 610 -8.30 -16.90 -28.91
CA SER A 610 -9.45 -17.69 -28.47
C SER A 610 -9.65 -17.57 -26.95
N ASN A 611 -10.86 -17.82 -26.46
CA ASN A 611 -11.13 -17.82 -25.00
C ASN A 611 -10.21 -18.77 -24.24
N HIS A 612 -9.90 -19.94 -24.82
CA HIS A 612 -8.96 -20.90 -24.24
C HIS A 612 -7.54 -20.32 -24.08
N GLN A 613 -7.00 -19.73 -25.16
CA GLN A 613 -5.68 -19.07 -25.14
C GLN A 613 -5.64 -17.91 -24.14
N ARG A 614 -6.68 -17.06 -24.15
CA ARG A 614 -6.81 -15.90 -23.26
C ARG A 614 -6.85 -16.32 -21.80
N HIS A 615 -7.68 -17.30 -21.43
CA HIS A 615 -7.75 -17.79 -20.05
C HIS A 615 -6.48 -18.51 -19.62
N ALA A 616 -5.79 -19.23 -20.52
CA ALA A 616 -4.48 -19.82 -20.23
C ALA A 616 -3.43 -18.73 -19.94
N LEU A 617 -3.39 -17.67 -20.74
CA LEU A 617 -2.53 -16.51 -20.49
C LEU A 617 -2.84 -15.84 -19.14
N LEU A 618 -4.12 -15.61 -18.82
CA LEU A 618 -4.53 -15.03 -17.53
C LEU A 618 -4.10 -15.91 -16.34
N ARG A 619 -4.34 -17.22 -16.43
CA ARG A 619 -3.89 -18.16 -15.39
C ARG A 619 -2.38 -18.10 -15.20
N TRP A 620 -1.63 -18.08 -16.29
CA TRP A 620 -0.17 -17.99 -16.22
C TRP A 620 0.30 -16.66 -15.63
N LEU A 621 -0.26 -15.54 -16.07
CA LEU A 621 0.14 -14.21 -15.58
C LEU A 621 -0.13 -14.01 -14.09
N PHE A 622 -1.27 -14.51 -13.59
CA PHE A 622 -1.79 -14.06 -12.30
C PHE A 622 -1.96 -15.15 -11.24
N THR A 623 -1.98 -16.44 -11.64
CA THR A 623 -2.37 -17.52 -10.71
C THR A 623 -1.24 -18.47 -10.33
N ARG A 624 -0.07 -18.35 -10.96
CA ARG A 624 1.09 -19.22 -10.70
C ARG A 624 1.59 -19.07 -9.25
N PRO A 625 2.00 -20.17 -8.60
CA PRO A 625 2.62 -20.09 -7.30
C PRO A 625 3.85 -19.19 -7.31
N GLY A 626 3.91 -18.25 -6.36
CA GLY A 626 5.05 -17.37 -6.20
C GLY A 626 5.20 -16.29 -7.27
N CYS A 627 4.18 -16.05 -8.10
CA CYS A 627 4.24 -14.95 -9.08
C CYS A 627 4.32 -13.57 -8.40
N TRP A 628 3.83 -13.43 -7.17
CA TRP A 628 3.88 -12.20 -6.40
C TRP A 628 5.06 -12.20 -5.43
N VAL A 629 6.08 -11.37 -5.72
CA VAL A 629 7.34 -11.35 -4.98
C VAL A 629 7.41 -10.28 -3.88
N ASP A 630 8.18 -10.58 -2.84
CA ASP A 630 8.59 -9.60 -1.82
C ASP A 630 9.76 -8.75 -2.33
N ARG A 631 9.42 -7.58 -2.88
CA ARG A 631 10.39 -6.56 -3.28
C ARG A 631 11.01 -5.87 -2.07
N GLN A 632 12.20 -5.31 -2.21
CA GLN A 632 12.83 -4.49 -1.15
C GLN A 632 12.91 -3.04 -1.61
N ALA A 633 12.61 -2.10 -0.72
CA ALA A 633 12.83 -0.70 -0.97
C ALA A 633 14.34 -0.46 -1.21
N LYS A 634 14.67 0.30 -2.25
CA LYS A 634 16.05 0.58 -2.60
C LYS A 634 16.68 1.60 -1.65
N GLY A 635 18.02 1.63 -1.64
CA GLY A 635 18.79 2.63 -0.89
C GLY A 635 18.35 4.05 -1.21
N GLU A 636 18.07 4.82 -0.16
CA GLU A 636 17.31 6.07 -0.20
C GLU A 636 17.96 7.14 -1.07
N TRP A 637 19.27 7.32 -0.97
CA TRP A 637 20.00 8.34 -1.73
C TRP A 637 19.94 8.11 -3.24
N ARG A 638 19.97 6.84 -3.70
CA ARG A 638 19.86 6.52 -5.14
C ARG A 638 18.46 6.82 -5.66
N ALA A 639 17.45 6.49 -4.86
CA ALA A 639 16.07 6.75 -5.21
C ALA A 639 15.74 8.26 -5.17
N LEU A 640 16.35 9.03 -4.27
CA LEU A 640 16.27 10.50 -4.25
C LEU A 640 16.88 11.14 -5.51
N LEU A 641 18.07 10.71 -5.93
CA LEU A 641 18.67 11.20 -7.19
C LEU A 641 17.79 10.88 -8.40
N ALA A 642 17.24 9.66 -8.46
CA ALA A 642 16.31 9.26 -9.51
C ALA A 642 15.02 10.10 -9.48
N LEU A 643 14.50 10.44 -8.29
CA LEU A 643 13.33 11.28 -8.12
C LEU A 643 13.58 12.71 -8.61
N ILE A 644 14.66 13.35 -8.16
CA ILE A 644 15.01 14.73 -8.52
C ILE A 644 15.14 14.88 -10.03
N ALA A 645 15.80 13.92 -10.70
CA ALA A 645 15.95 13.90 -12.15
C ALA A 645 14.62 13.78 -12.92
N ARG A 646 13.52 13.38 -12.26
CA ARG A 646 12.20 13.13 -12.87
C ARG A 646 11.15 14.20 -12.54
N ILE A 647 11.51 15.20 -11.74
CA ILE A 647 10.68 16.37 -11.45
C ILE A 647 10.48 17.24 -12.70
N PRO A 648 11.53 17.71 -13.40
CA PRO A 648 11.35 18.64 -14.52
C PRO A 648 10.71 17.96 -15.75
N PRO A 649 10.00 18.72 -16.61
CA PRO A 649 9.51 18.24 -17.90
C PRO A 649 10.65 17.99 -18.90
N PRO A 650 10.44 17.22 -19.99
CA PRO A 650 9.17 16.68 -20.48
C PRO A 650 8.74 15.37 -19.81
N TRP A 651 7.50 15.33 -19.34
CA TRP A 651 6.88 14.10 -18.82
C TRP A 651 6.29 13.31 -19.98
N ARG A 652 7.13 12.56 -20.70
CA ARG A 652 6.66 11.71 -21.80
C ARG A 652 5.61 10.72 -21.27
N GLY A 653 4.61 10.37 -22.09
CA GLY A 653 3.68 9.28 -21.77
C GLY A 653 4.38 7.92 -21.83
N PRO A 654 3.76 6.84 -21.31
CA PRO A 654 4.26 5.49 -21.52
C PRO A 654 4.15 5.13 -23.00
N GLY A 655 5.26 4.69 -23.59
CA GLY A 655 5.31 4.09 -24.92
C GLY A 655 5.95 2.70 -24.82
N PRO A 656 6.06 1.95 -25.94
CA PRO A 656 6.85 0.72 -25.99
C PRO A 656 8.23 0.91 -25.35
N PHE A 657 8.68 -0.05 -24.56
CA PHE A 657 9.96 -0.02 -23.82
C PHE A 657 10.10 1.06 -22.73
N ALA A 658 9.05 1.86 -22.50
CA ALA A 658 9.00 2.90 -21.47
C ALA A 658 7.71 2.82 -20.63
N ARG A 659 7.13 1.62 -20.56
CA ARG A 659 5.90 1.32 -19.82
C ARG A 659 6.11 1.41 -18.31
N SER A 660 5.00 1.57 -17.58
CA SER A 660 4.99 1.34 -16.14
C SER A 660 5.06 -0.16 -15.89
N LEU A 661 6.11 -0.63 -15.23
CA LEU A 661 6.37 -2.06 -15.03
C LEU A 661 6.46 -2.38 -13.55
N ILE A 662 5.67 -3.35 -13.09
CA ILE A 662 5.86 -3.96 -11.77
C ILE A 662 6.86 -5.11 -11.90
N PRO A 663 8.03 -5.05 -11.23
CA PRO A 663 9.01 -6.14 -11.24
C PRO A 663 8.45 -7.41 -10.58
N GLN A 664 8.52 -8.53 -11.30
CA GLN A 664 8.14 -9.86 -10.81
C GLN A 664 9.34 -10.76 -10.50
N THR A 665 10.53 -10.39 -10.95
CA THR A 665 11.78 -11.07 -10.57
C THR A 665 12.51 -10.27 -9.50
N VAL A 666 12.82 -10.92 -8.38
CA VAL A 666 13.84 -10.41 -7.47
C VAL A 666 15.17 -10.69 -8.15
N LYS A 667 15.91 -9.66 -8.61
CA LYS A 667 17.33 -9.86 -8.92
C LYS A 667 17.93 -10.59 -7.72
N PRO A 668 18.72 -11.66 -7.88
CA PRO A 668 19.32 -12.37 -6.76
C PRO A 668 20.32 -11.45 -6.05
N THR A 669 19.84 -10.54 -5.22
CA THR A 669 20.61 -9.92 -4.16
C THR A 669 20.63 -10.93 -3.04
N ALA A 670 21.66 -11.78 -3.07
CA ALA A 670 22.17 -12.62 -1.99
C ALA A 670 21.20 -12.75 -0.79
N MET A 671 20.15 -13.54 -0.95
CA MET A 671 19.30 -13.98 0.15
C MET A 671 19.12 -15.48 0.01
N PHE A 672 19.65 -16.17 1.02
CA PHE A 672 19.61 -17.60 1.30
C PHE A 672 20.55 -18.44 0.44
N GLY A 673 21.59 -18.94 1.12
CA GLY A 673 22.53 -19.88 0.56
C GLY A 673 21.82 -21.09 0.00
N SER A 674 22.30 -21.53 -1.16
CA SER A 674 22.12 -22.88 -1.65
C SER A 674 22.50 -23.89 -0.56
N ARG A 675 21.51 -24.61 -0.04
CA ARG A 675 21.45 -26.07 0.13
C ARG A 675 20.33 -26.46 1.08
#